data_AF-A0A7S1V9L6-F1
#
_entry.id   AF-A0A7S1V9L6-F1
#
_cell.length_a   1.000
_cell.length_b   1.000
_cell.length_c   1.000
_cell.angle_alpha   90.00
_cell.angle_beta   90.00
_cell.angle_gamma   90.00
#
_symmetry.space_group_name_H-M   'P 1'
#
loop_
_entity.id
_entity.type
_entity.pdbx_description
1 polymer ?
#
loop_
_entity_poly.entity_id
_entity_poly.type
_entity_poly.pdbx_seq_one_letter_code
_entity_poly.pdbx_strand_id
1 'polypeptide(L)'
;VSFLLHDGQYYRFDPRLRLLENTPETPANPTVTNDVACPAVPRSFLNADGCQRRTSCSPGAYSSADLVLDESTLRDWYTDARRFVYTIDGLPLVDSAAVSPCTSGTSRWQRLGSACSGDTAETTVDATTAATVRAALLASSDSNPHLVDIVLNGVDCDGDDDRLIGARLEAGGVCFQHVHSDTLNVVDATYWAAESAHPGNAAAADGGRPNPIKLFAEQGSTTLLYPAHHPISRWDDSRRHLQVVGRLGDTVDFLSLSASLQTQSLAERVGALAVNGSTSHGFEVCGSVGESGNNPLLGHKYKMSTSGQTDATFSDADRSMYPPAAKTAVWTTVALTSNDQLRQRVAWALSQIVVASHVGFSLNHLVDAWAAFHDIFIRHAFGNYRDIIKEVSFSPVMGGYLTFLNNEAYGASGSYPDENYAREVMQLFTLGLFEVHANGTHVRHPTTGAVLETYTNDDIVSFARLWTGFRQEATRGNIESYASRNTQDAMQANGRWRDRFPKTKLRSGFIGDDVPLCQDLPRGHFLRPGATWIYTGAQSIEGSTIDAEEANKGGERGRFEPRPASSALYAALCAPSADTGGCTFPGTVKLDAILPCDSVECDMDTVFSAKVVDTVSGLHRYYRYSQLPCVDLTFYDGVATSQDTTRRQCANPLLPQATVVCCNEDDSTRVQREYGDYCKFGNEHVTMATAVARCAEASLSICTNTHKSGWSSSCAEGSHQWMQLDACTPQAQVYPSGDIGFVDPVTESYDEVLVSSGSTFAVRWTDDSYPTAVGGVCPASCEAVVVASAGVTCLCNVTINTGPAFATLDDLPTTAAALRESLHIGAVPLDTFDEGTFTRCTDPLCTALAEDEDVIVWLATASGGVLDDRSVLSVPHRWPSLAPLLLLNKQSTVSVEGGFTFRNPPNFIPLGGSFFTPHRAWLTKAVWNDRVYHEVDAAIDHLVQHEACGPFVGYRLIQRMVTSNPSPRYMESVSTAFQTGKYGSFGSGVYGDLAATVAAILLDQEARTPAVEVDPRHGGLREPLLRILQMMRSMEYQSKEGVEIVMSGLADSIGMEVFAAPSVFGYYLPEHRPLGPIADAGLVSPEAELATAPLMVAFLNGISSLIDTGLNECNGGWGPRNRSDYSCHIRSRAMDFANGALTY
;
A
#
# COMPACT_ATOMS: atom_id res chain seq x y z
N VAL A 1 -15.70 -8.61 28.52
CA VAL A 1 -16.99 -9.12 28.00
C VAL A 1 -18.05 -8.54 28.90
N SER A 2 -18.73 -7.48 28.47
CA SER A 2 -19.62 -6.72 29.36
C SER A 2 -20.86 -7.55 29.64
N PHE A 3 -21.26 -7.74 30.90
CA PHE A 3 -22.51 -8.40 31.19
C PHE A 3 -23.52 -7.35 31.62
N LEU A 4 -24.66 -7.29 30.91
CA LEU A 4 -25.80 -6.48 31.32
C LEU A 4 -26.68 -7.35 32.21
N LEU A 5 -26.93 -6.91 33.45
CA LEU A 5 -27.94 -7.52 34.32
C LEU A 5 -29.27 -6.79 34.10
N HIS A 6 -30.25 -7.48 33.51
CA HIS A 6 -31.60 -6.97 33.30
C HIS A 6 -32.61 -8.05 33.71
N ASP A 7 -33.59 -7.70 34.55
CA ASP A 7 -34.61 -8.61 35.11
C ASP A 7 -34.05 -9.91 35.75
N GLY A 8 -32.92 -9.79 36.47
CA GLY A 8 -32.32 -10.92 37.18
C GLY A 8 -31.64 -11.95 36.28
N GLN A 9 -31.51 -11.67 34.98
CA GLN A 9 -30.78 -12.46 34.02
C GLN A 9 -29.53 -11.72 33.55
N TYR A 10 -28.41 -12.44 33.46
CA TYR A 10 -27.14 -11.92 32.95
C TYR A 10 -27.08 -12.13 31.43
N TYR A 11 -27.04 -11.03 30.69
CA TYR A 11 -26.83 -11.03 29.25
C TYR A 11 -25.36 -10.76 28.96
N ARG A 12 -24.70 -11.69 28.27
CA ARG A 12 -23.31 -11.54 27.80
C ARG A 12 -23.31 -10.64 26.57
N PHE A 13 -22.70 -9.47 26.66
CA PHE A 13 -22.31 -8.67 25.50
C PHE A 13 -21.10 -9.34 24.84
N ASP A 14 -21.23 -9.83 23.61
CA ASP A 14 -20.13 -10.31 22.74
C ASP A 14 -19.66 -9.12 21.87
N PRO A 15 -18.55 -8.43 22.25
CA PRO A 15 -18.21 -7.10 21.74
C PRO A 15 -17.12 -7.15 20.66
N ARG A 16 -17.03 -8.23 19.88
CA ARG A 16 -15.97 -8.33 18.87
C ARG A 16 -16.22 -7.31 17.75
N LEU A 17 -15.37 -6.29 17.67
CA LEU A 17 -15.10 -5.58 16.42
C LEU A 17 -14.69 -6.66 15.41
N ARG A 18 -15.52 -6.90 14.39
CA ARG A 18 -15.15 -7.75 13.26
C ARG A 18 -14.24 -6.96 12.32
N LEU A 19 -13.08 -6.51 12.81
CA LEU A 19 -11.96 -6.30 11.92
C LEU A 19 -11.41 -7.68 11.61
N LEU A 20 -11.72 -8.13 10.42
CA LEU A 20 -11.16 -9.36 9.91
C LEU A 20 -9.73 -9.04 9.47
N GLU A 21 -8.77 -9.77 10.01
CA GLU A 21 -7.44 -9.81 9.41
C GLU A 21 -7.61 -10.15 7.93
N ASN A 22 -6.93 -9.40 7.07
CA ASN A 22 -6.98 -9.57 5.62
C ASN A 22 -5.57 -9.60 5.08
N THR A 23 -4.77 -10.46 5.70
CA THR A 23 -3.48 -10.81 5.15
C THR A 23 -3.70 -11.76 3.97
N PRO A 24 -2.72 -11.87 3.06
CA PRO A 24 -2.73 -12.89 2.03
C PRO A 24 -2.96 -14.31 2.62
N GLU A 25 -2.45 -14.57 3.82
CA GLU A 25 -2.56 -15.84 4.54
C GLU A 25 -3.90 -16.05 5.26
N THR A 26 -4.61 -14.98 5.63
CA THR A 26 -5.93 -15.03 6.25
C THR A 26 -6.81 -13.93 5.66
N PRO A 27 -7.41 -14.14 4.46
CA PRO A 27 -8.28 -13.16 3.84
C PRO A 27 -9.62 -13.05 4.56
N ALA A 28 -10.14 -11.84 4.64
CA ALA A 28 -11.41 -11.52 5.27
C ALA A 28 -12.60 -11.68 4.29
N ASN A 29 -13.85 -11.55 4.77
CA ASN A 29 -15.04 -11.31 3.94
C ASN A 29 -15.80 -10.11 4.53
N PRO A 30 -15.92 -8.97 3.82
CA PRO A 30 -16.35 -7.71 4.42
C PRO A 30 -17.85 -7.46 4.28
N THR A 31 -18.55 -8.22 3.44
CA THR A 31 -19.95 -8.04 3.07
C THR A 31 -20.44 -9.30 2.34
N VAL A 32 -21.54 -9.91 2.76
CA VAL A 32 -22.49 -10.36 1.73
C VAL A 32 -23.43 -9.20 1.48
N THR A 33 -23.25 -8.50 0.37
CA THR A 33 -24.42 -7.90 -0.33
C THR A 33 -24.46 -8.17 -1.82
N ASN A 34 -23.52 -8.93 -2.43
CA ASN A 34 -23.72 -9.82 -3.58
C ASN A 34 -22.40 -10.53 -3.92
N ASP A 35 -22.43 -11.87 -3.93
CA ASP A 35 -21.36 -12.85 -4.21
C ASP A 35 -20.10 -12.84 -3.32
N VAL A 36 -19.75 -14.03 -2.82
CA VAL A 36 -18.55 -14.61 -2.14
C VAL A 36 -17.21 -13.82 -2.16
N ALA A 37 -17.18 -12.49 -2.01
CA ALA A 37 -15.99 -11.66 -2.21
C ALA A 37 -15.30 -11.27 -0.89
N CYS A 38 -13.99 -11.47 -0.84
CA CYS A 38 -13.11 -10.96 0.20
C CYS A 38 -12.95 -9.43 0.08
N PRO A 39 -12.55 -8.69 1.14
CA PRO A 39 -12.04 -7.34 1.01
C PRO A 39 -10.63 -7.44 0.43
N ALA A 40 -10.47 -8.06 -0.73
CA ALA A 40 -9.19 -8.10 -1.39
C ALA A 40 -8.83 -6.65 -1.77
N VAL A 41 -7.62 -6.25 -1.43
CA VAL A 41 -7.07 -4.98 -1.88
C VAL A 41 -6.82 -5.09 -3.37
N PRO A 42 -7.24 -4.12 -4.20
CA PRO A 42 -6.84 -4.10 -5.59
C PRO A 42 -5.31 -4.20 -5.69
N ARG A 43 -4.84 -5.07 -6.57
CA ARG A 43 -3.41 -5.20 -6.85
C ARG A 43 -2.87 -3.85 -7.35
N SER A 44 -1.79 -3.39 -6.75
CA SER A 44 -1.09 -2.14 -7.03
C SER A 44 0.42 -2.36 -6.95
N PHE A 45 1.22 -1.35 -7.29
CA PHE A 45 2.67 -1.43 -7.15
C PHE A 45 3.15 -1.62 -5.70
N LEU A 46 2.30 -1.37 -4.69
CA LEU A 46 2.67 -1.50 -3.27
C LEU A 46 2.48 -2.91 -2.72
N ASN A 47 1.47 -3.64 -3.20
CA ASN A 47 1.07 -4.93 -2.64
C ASN A 47 1.18 -6.11 -3.61
N ALA A 48 1.61 -5.86 -4.86
CA ALA A 48 1.75 -6.89 -5.89
C ALA A 48 2.55 -8.11 -5.43
N ASP A 49 3.67 -7.91 -4.74
CA ASP A 49 4.55 -8.99 -4.28
C ASP A 49 3.94 -9.80 -3.12
N GLY A 50 2.99 -9.21 -2.39
CA GLY A 50 2.29 -9.86 -1.28
C GLY A 50 1.03 -10.61 -1.69
N CYS A 51 0.56 -10.49 -2.94
CA CYS A 51 -0.69 -11.12 -3.35
C CYS A 51 -0.59 -12.66 -3.37
N GLN A 52 -1.57 -13.37 -2.82
CA GLN A 52 -1.60 -14.84 -2.75
C GLN A 52 -2.92 -15.43 -3.25
N ARG A 53 -2.85 -16.66 -3.77
CA ARG A 53 -4.01 -17.43 -4.25
C ARG A 53 -4.71 -18.13 -3.08
N ARG A 54 -6.03 -17.94 -2.95
CA ARG A 54 -6.86 -18.46 -1.85
C ARG A 54 -8.13 -19.09 -2.37
N THR A 55 -8.61 -20.15 -1.75
CA THR A 55 -9.87 -20.83 -2.12
C THR A 55 -11.07 -20.39 -1.29
N SER A 56 -10.83 -19.84 -0.09
CA SER A 56 -11.86 -19.32 0.82
C SER A 56 -11.54 -17.92 1.33
N CYS A 57 -12.60 -17.16 1.59
CA CYS A 57 -12.59 -15.78 2.07
C CYS A 57 -12.75 -15.59 3.57
N SER A 58 -12.67 -16.66 4.34
CA SER A 58 -12.90 -16.58 5.78
C SER A 58 -11.83 -17.41 6.47
N PRO A 59 -11.20 -16.89 7.54
CA PRO A 59 -10.83 -17.77 8.65
C PRO A 59 -12.12 -18.52 9.01
N GLY A 60 -12.09 -19.84 9.12
CA GLY A 60 -13.33 -20.61 9.35
C GLY A 60 -14.13 -19.97 10.48
N ALA A 61 -15.38 -19.59 10.23
CA ALA A 61 -16.25 -19.15 11.31
C ALA A 61 -16.39 -20.33 12.25
N TYR A 62 -16.26 -20.15 13.56
CA TYR A 62 -16.42 -21.30 14.44
C TYR A 62 -17.90 -21.72 14.48
N SER A 63 -18.16 -23.01 14.27
CA SER A 63 -19.45 -23.65 14.53
C SER A 63 -19.44 -24.30 15.91
N SER A 64 -20.63 -24.61 16.42
CA SER A 64 -20.74 -25.47 17.60
C SER A 64 -20.11 -26.83 17.30
N ALA A 65 -19.33 -27.32 18.25
CA ALA A 65 -18.70 -28.63 18.20
C ALA A 65 -18.40 -29.09 19.62
N ASP A 66 -18.49 -30.40 19.85
CA ASP A 66 -18.18 -31.00 21.14
C ASP A 66 -16.66 -31.01 21.37
N LEU A 67 -16.22 -30.38 22.45
CA LEU A 67 -14.84 -30.39 22.91
C LEU A 67 -14.74 -31.13 24.24
N VAL A 68 -13.94 -32.19 24.29
CA VAL A 68 -13.65 -32.90 25.55
C VAL A 68 -12.49 -32.21 26.26
N LEU A 69 -12.68 -31.89 27.54
CA LEU A 69 -11.66 -31.30 28.40
C LEU A 69 -10.75 -32.38 28.97
N ASP A 70 -9.78 -32.84 28.19
CA ASP A 70 -8.77 -33.82 28.61
C ASP A 70 -7.34 -33.26 28.59
N GLU A 71 -6.37 -34.06 29.03
CA GLU A 71 -4.95 -33.66 29.05
C GLU A 71 -4.39 -33.33 27.66
N SER A 72 -4.98 -33.85 26.58
CA SER A 72 -4.54 -33.49 25.22
C SER A 72 -4.99 -32.08 24.89
N THR A 73 -6.29 -31.79 25.01
CA THR A 73 -6.89 -30.47 24.78
C THR A 73 -6.20 -29.37 25.60
N LEU A 74 -5.94 -29.63 26.89
CA LEU A 74 -5.29 -28.67 27.78
C LEU A 74 -3.86 -28.35 27.35
N ARG A 75 -3.13 -29.34 26.83
CA ARG A 75 -1.76 -29.18 26.34
C ARG A 75 -1.73 -28.36 25.05
N ASP A 76 -2.72 -28.54 24.18
CA ASP A 76 -2.77 -27.84 22.89
C ASP A 76 -2.98 -26.33 23.06
N TRP A 77 -3.82 -25.94 24.02
CA TRP A 77 -3.99 -24.51 24.36
C TRP A 77 -2.66 -23.83 24.69
N TYR A 78 -1.74 -24.56 25.34
CA TYR A 78 -0.40 -24.05 25.59
C TYR A 78 0.49 -24.08 24.35
N THR A 79 0.55 -25.21 23.62
CA THR A 79 1.44 -25.34 22.45
C THR A 79 1.08 -24.35 21.35
N ASP A 80 -0.20 -24.13 21.14
CA ASP A 80 -0.71 -23.43 19.96
C ASP A 80 -0.96 -21.94 20.23
N ALA A 81 -1.44 -21.60 21.44
CA ALA A 81 -1.86 -20.23 21.77
C ALA A 81 -1.20 -19.68 23.04
N ARG A 82 -0.23 -20.41 23.63
CA ARG A 82 0.44 -20.03 24.89
C ARG A 82 -0.55 -19.71 26.01
N ARG A 83 -1.68 -20.43 26.03
CA ARG A 83 -2.71 -20.34 27.08
C ARG A 83 -2.38 -21.31 28.19
N PHE A 84 -2.42 -20.82 29.43
CA PHE A 84 -2.10 -21.61 30.61
C PHE A 84 -3.39 -22.16 31.22
N VAL A 85 -3.95 -23.18 30.55
CA VAL A 85 -5.17 -23.86 31.00
C VAL A 85 -4.78 -25.11 31.77
N TYR A 86 -5.27 -25.21 33.00
CA TYR A 86 -4.86 -26.28 33.90
C TYR A 86 -6.05 -26.96 34.54
N THR A 87 -5.90 -28.26 34.77
CA THR A 87 -6.66 -28.97 35.80
C THR A 87 -6.07 -28.62 37.16
N ILE A 88 -6.91 -28.27 38.12
CA ILE A 88 -6.50 -27.98 39.49
C ILE A 88 -6.55 -29.24 40.34
N ASP A 89 -5.47 -29.54 41.06
CA ASP A 89 -5.42 -30.70 41.94
C ASP A 89 -4.64 -30.40 43.24
N GLY A 90 -4.74 -31.28 44.23
CA GLY A 90 -4.02 -31.17 45.51
C GLY A 90 -4.62 -30.15 46.49
N LEU A 91 -5.87 -29.72 46.28
CA LEU A 91 -6.58 -28.81 47.20
C LEU A 91 -6.97 -29.56 48.48
N PRO A 92 -6.48 -29.13 49.66
CA PRO A 92 -6.84 -29.77 50.92
C PRO A 92 -8.29 -29.47 51.34
N LEU A 93 -8.97 -30.48 51.91
CA LEU A 93 -10.27 -30.32 52.58
C LEU A 93 -10.06 -29.88 54.03
N VAL A 94 -9.65 -28.62 54.22
CA VAL A 94 -9.42 -28.00 55.54
C VAL A 94 -10.15 -26.67 55.63
N ASP A 95 -10.31 -26.13 56.84
CA ASP A 95 -10.92 -24.82 57.10
C ASP A 95 -12.27 -24.61 56.38
N SER A 96 -12.39 -23.56 55.55
CA SER A 96 -13.58 -23.21 54.75
C SER A 96 -14.01 -24.30 53.76
N ALA A 97 -13.09 -25.18 53.36
CA ALA A 97 -13.35 -26.26 52.43
C ALA A 97 -13.76 -27.58 53.10
N ALA A 98 -13.59 -27.70 54.41
CA ALA A 98 -13.96 -28.89 55.20
C ALA A 98 -15.47 -28.95 55.45
N VAL A 99 -16.26 -28.95 54.38
CA VAL A 99 -17.73 -29.01 54.43
C VAL A 99 -18.17 -30.46 54.31
N SER A 100 -18.89 -30.97 55.31
CA SER A 100 -19.39 -32.34 55.28
C SER A 100 -20.42 -32.53 54.13
N PRO A 101 -20.34 -33.60 53.33
CA PRO A 101 -21.33 -33.95 52.29
C PRO A 101 -22.77 -34.05 52.78
N CYS A 102 -22.97 -34.23 54.09
CA CYS A 102 -24.28 -34.30 54.73
C CYS A 102 -24.91 -32.93 55.02
N THR A 103 -24.17 -31.84 54.85
CA THR A 103 -24.74 -30.49 54.88
C THR A 103 -25.44 -30.20 53.55
N SER A 104 -26.50 -29.38 53.56
CA SER A 104 -27.25 -29.06 52.34
C SER A 104 -26.34 -28.38 51.31
N GLY A 105 -26.08 -29.04 50.18
CA GLY A 105 -25.21 -28.56 49.11
C GLY A 105 -24.71 -29.67 48.20
N THR A 106 -23.90 -29.29 47.21
CA THR A 106 -23.23 -30.23 46.30
C THR A 106 -21.89 -30.65 46.89
N SER A 107 -21.64 -31.96 46.97
CA SER A 107 -20.35 -32.53 47.36
C SER A 107 -19.69 -33.22 46.16
N ARG A 108 -18.37 -33.11 46.05
CA ARG A 108 -17.60 -33.63 44.92
C ARG A 108 -16.87 -34.91 45.28
N TRP A 109 -17.04 -35.94 44.45
CA TRP A 109 -16.43 -37.25 44.67
C TRP A 109 -15.57 -37.67 43.49
N GLN A 110 -14.27 -37.86 43.72
CA GLN A 110 -13.34 -38.34 42.71
C GLN A 110 -13.37 -39.86 42.60
N ARG A 111 -13.44 -40.37 41.38
CA ARG A 111 -13.34 -41.79 41.05
C ARG A 111 -11.87 -42.22 41.14
N LEU A 112 -11.55 -43.12 42.06
CA LEU A 112 -10.20 -43.67 42.24
C LEU A 112 -9.94 -44.94 41.42
N GLY A 113 -10.95 -45.46 40.70
CA GLY A 113 -10.84 -46.64 39.85
C GLY A 113 -11.64 -47.84 40.36
N SER A 114 -10.97 -48.93 40.75
CA SER A 114 -11.61 -50.19 41.21
C SER A 114 -12.20 -50.10 42.62
N ALA A 115 -12.73 -51.21 43.13
CA ALA A 115 -13.14 -51.41 44.52
C ALA A 115 -12.09 -50.88 45.53
N CYS A 116 -12.54 -50.32 46.64
CA CYS A 116 -11.68 -49.70 47.64
C CYS A 116 -10.80 -50.78 48.30
N SER A 117 -9.48 -50.71 48.16
CA SER A 117 -8.56 -51.74 48.67
C SER A 117 -7.17 -51.20 49.00
N GLY A 118 -6.47 -51.81 49.97
CA GLY A 118 -5.15 -51.35 50.38
C GLY A 118 -5.15 -49.90 50.88
N ASP A 119 -4.31 -49.05 50.31
CA ASP A 119 -4.17 -47.62 50.67
C ASP A 119 -5.41 -46.76 50.30
N THR A 120 -6.37 -47.32 49.56
CA THR A 120 -7.68 -46.71 49.25
C THR A 120 -8.86 -47.37 49.97
N ALA A 121 -8.61 -48.14 51.04
CA ALA A 121 -9.68 -48.76 51.85
C ALA A 121 -10.74 -47.74 52.28
N GLU A 122 -12.00 -48.20 52.39
CA GLU A 122 -13.10 -47.34 52.79
C GLU A 122 -12.88 -46.68 54.15
N THR A 123 -13.29 -45.42 54.25
CA THR A 123 -13.36 -44.71 55.52
C THR A 123 -14.50 -45.28 56.35
N THR A 124 -14.24 -45.59 57.61
CA THR A 124 -15.29 -46.04 58.53
C THR A 124 -16.23 -44.90 58.88
N VAL A 125 -17.45 -44.93 58.33
CA VAL A 125 -18.55 -43.99 58.60
C VAL A 125 -19.80 -44.75 59.03
N ASP A 126 -20.84 -44.06 59.52
CA ASP A 126 -22.09 -44.73 59.92
C ASP A 126 -22.72 -45.51 58.74
N ALA A 127 -23.34 -46.65 59.04
CA ALA A 127 -23.90 -47.54 58.02
C ALA A 127 -25.07 -46.91 57.25
N THR A 128 -25.88 -46.06 57.90
CA THR A 128 -26.99 -45.32 57.31
C THR A 128 -26.48 -44.21 56.40
N THR A 129 -25.46 -43.47 56.88
CA THR A 129 -24.76 -42.44 56.13
C THR A 129 -24.07 -43.02 54.89
N ALA A 130 -23.32 -44.12 55.02
CA ALA A 130 -22.66 -44.82 53.91
C ALA A 130 -23.67 -45.29 52.85
N ALA A 131 -24.79 -45.90 53.27
CA ALA A 131 -25.83 -46.36 52.36
C ALA A 131 -26.45 -45.20 51.55
N THR A 132 -26.67 -44.06 52.21
CA THR A 132 -27.22 -42.84 51.61
C THR A 132 -26.28 -42.27 50.55
N VAL A 133 -24.99 -42.10 50.89
CA VAL A 133 -23.98 -41.60 49.95
C VAL A 133 -23.81 -42.55 48.77
N ARG A 134 -23.73 -43.86 49.01
CA ARG A 134 -23.64 -44.86 47.93
C ARG A 134 -24.84 -44.81 46.99
N ALA A 135 -26.05 -44.68 47.52
CA ALA A 135 -27.26 -44.56 46.71
C ALA A 135 -27.22 -43.29 45.85
N ALA A 136 -26.77 -42.16 46.40
CA ALA A 136 -26.62 -40.90 45.67
C ALA A 136 -25.53 -40.99 44.57
N LEU A 137 -24.39 -41.61 44.85
CA LEU A 137 -23.33 -41.84 43.86
C LEU A 137 -23.80 -42.71 42.70
N LEU A 138 -24.58 -43.76 42.97
CA LEU A 138 -25.14 -44.64 41.94
C LEU A 138 -26.30 -44.02 41.16
N ALA A 139 -27.06 -43.12 41.78
CA ALA A 139 -28.18 -42.43 41.16
C ALA A 139 -27.79 -41.15 40.41
N SER A 140 -26.55 -40.67 40.57
CA SER A 140 -26.09 -39.44 39.93
C SER A 140 -26.13 -39.58 38.41
N SER A 141 -26.67 -38.57 37.75
CA SER A 141 -26.65 -38.43 36.28
C SER A 141 -25.35 -37.81 35.76
N ASP A 142 -24.39 -37.51 36.64
CA ASP A 142 -23.10 -36.94 36.27
C ASP A 142 -22.23 -38.00 35.57
N SER A 143 -22.11 -37.86 34.25
CA SER A 143 -21.40 -38.80 33.39
C SER A 143 -19.88 -38.57 33.35
N ASN A 144 -19.34 -37.65 34.15
CA ASN A 144 -17.91 -37.36 34.15
C ASN A 144 -17.08 -38.61 34.55
N PRO A 145 -16.00 -38.93 33.79
CA PRO A 145 -15.23 -40.16 34.00
C PRO A 145 -14.28 -40.09 35.21
N HIS A 146 -14.01 -38.91 35.76
CA HIS A 146 -13.06 -38.69 36.87
C HIS A 146 -13.75 -38.25 38.16
N LEU A 147 -14.91 -37.59 38.06
CA LEU A 147 -15.64 -37.01 39.18
C LEU A 147 -17.11 -37.39 39.14
N VAL A 148 -17.77 -37.28 40.28
CA VAL A 148 -19.23 -37.29 40.42
C VAL A 148 -19.60 -36.24 41.46
N ASP A 149 -20.38 -35.26 41.06
CA ASP A 149 -21.02 -34.34 42.00
C ASP A 149 -22.37 -34.94 42.45
N ILE A 150 -22.62 -34.95 43.76
CA ILE A 150 -23.89 -35.44 44.35
C ILE A 150 -24.47 -34.42 45.32
N VAL A 151 -25.78 -34.43 45.47
CA VAL A 151 -26.52 -33.55 46.38
C VAL A 151 -27.34 -34.40 47.34
N LEU A 152 -27.15 -34.19 48.64
CA LEU A 152 -27.90 -34.87 49.70
C LEU A 152 -28.86 -33.85 50.34
N ASN A 153 -30.10 -33.78 49.84
CA ASN A 153 -31.10 -32.82 50.32
C ASN A 153 -31.97 -33.41 51.43
N GLY A 154 -31.78 -32.97 52.67
CA GLY A 154 -32.72 -33.22 53.78
C GLY A 154 -32.83 -34.69 54.21
N VAL A 155 -31.70 -35.41 54.23
CA VAL A 155 -31.63 -36.81 54.69
C VAL A 155 -30.98 -36.84 56.08
N ASP A 156 -31.47 -37.70 56.97
CA ASP A 156 -30.86 -37.97 58.29
C ASP A 156 -29.51 -38.70 58.09
N CYS A 157 -28.44 -37.96 57.81
CA CYS A 157 -27.12 -38.44 58.18
C CYS A 157 -27.05 -38.47 59.71
N ASP A 158 -26.48 -39.54 60.28
CA ASP A 158 -26.32 -39.63 61.73
C ASP A 158 -25.34 -38.54 62.23
N GLY A 159 -25.56 -38.02 63.45
CA GLY A 159 -25.05 -36.72 63.91
C GLY A 159 -23.52 -36.55 63.87
N ASP A 160 -23.08 -35.47 63.21
CA ASP A 160 -21.69 -34.94 63.09
C ASP A 160 -20.64 -35.87 62.44
N ASP A 161 -20.88 -36.29 61.20
CA ASP A 161 -19.86 -36.98 60.38
C ASP A 161 -18.92 -35.98 59.67
N ASP A 162 -18.06 -35.30 60.44
CA ASP A 162 -16.78 -34.73 59.94
C ASP A 162 -15.94 -35.82 59.26
N ARG A 163 -16.18 -37.09 59.60
CA ARG A 163 -15.53 -38.26 58.99
C ARG A 163 -15.84 -38.45 57.52
N LEU A 164 -16.90 -37.82 56.99
CA LEU A 164 -17.17 -37.79 55.56
C LEU A 164 -16.29 -36.79 54.80
N ILE A 165 -15.68 -35.82 55.49
CA ILE A 165 -14.76 -34.88 54.88
C ILE A 165 -13.50 -35.66 54.48
N GLY A 166 -13.27 -35.82 53.17
CA GLY A 166 -12.19 -36.67 52.66
C GLY A 166 -12.47 -38.18 52.65
N ALA A 167 -13.70 -38.62 52.97
CA ALA A 167 -14.01 -40.04 53.07
C ALA A 167 -13.87 -40.79 51.74
N ARG A 168 -13.51 -42.07 51.83
CA ARG A 168 -13.53 -43.01 50.72
C ARG A 168 -14.65 -44.01 50.88
N LEU A 169 -15.49 -44.16 49.86
CA LEU A 169 -16.60 -45.11 49.84
C LEU A 169 -16.67 -45.82 48.50
N GLU A 170 -16.91 -47.12 48.55
CA GLU A 170 -17.16 -47.94 47.37
C GLU A 170 -18.65 -47.93 47.03
N ALA A 171 -18.95 -47.65 45.76
CA ALA A 171 -20.30 -47.76 45.22
C ALA A 171 -20.23 -48.39 43.83
N GLY A 172 -20.99 -49.48 43.60
CA GLY A 172 -21.05 -50.14 42.28
C GLY A 172 -19.71 -50.71 41.78
N GLY A 173 -18.80 -51.09 42.69
CA GLY A 173 -17.47 -51.61 42.35
C GLY A 173 -16.42 -50.55 42.01
N VAL A 174 -16.71 -49.27 42.24
CA VAL A 174 -15.81 -48.13 42.06
C VAL A 174 -15.59 -47.45 43.42
N CYS A 175 -14.33 -47.18 43.76
CA CYS A 175 -13.97 -46.41 44.93
C CYS A 175 -14.07 -44.90 44.64
N PHE A 176 -14.80 -44.18 45.47
CA PHE A 176 -14.98 -42.74 45.39
C PHE A 176 -14.35 -42.05 46.61
N GLN A 177 -13.67 -40.94 46.41
CA GLN A 177 -13.14 -40.10 47.49
C GLN A 177 -13.81 -38.73 47.49
N HIS A 178 -14.32 -38.28 48.63
CA HIS A 178 -14.77 -36.91 48.79
C HIS A 178 -13.56 -35.96 48.70
N VAL A 179 -13.62 -34.98 47.81
CA VAL A 179 -12.54 -34.04 47.53
C VAL A 179 -13.06 -32.60 47.53
N HIS A 180 -12.16 -31.62 47.51
CA HIS A 180 -12.51 -30.20 47.43
C HIS A 180 -13.43 -29.96 46.21
N SER A 181 -14.40 -29.04 46.33
CA SER A 181 -15.39 -28.76 45.27
C SER A 181 -14.78 -28.24 43.97
N ASP A 182 -13.53 -27.77 44.01
CA ASP A 182 -12.76 -27.29 42.87
C ASP A 182 -11.71 -28.29 42.37
N THR A 183 -11.57 -29.45 43.03
CA THR A 183 -10.65 -30.50 42.58
C THR A 183 -11.06 -30.97 41.18
N LEU A 184 -10.07 -31.09 40.31
CA LEU A 184 -10.16 -31.37 38.88
C LEU A 184 -11.01 -30.39 38.06
N ASN A 185 -11.29 -29.18 38.57
CA ASN A 185 -11.76 -28.10 37.70
C ASN A 185 -10.67 -27.76 36.68
N VAL A 186 -11.09 -27.53 35.44
CA VAL A 186 -10.26 -26.95 34.39
C VAL A 186 -10.45 -25.44 34.42
N VAL A 187 -9.36 -24.70 34.60
CA VAL A 187 -9.36 -23.25 34.72
C VAL A 187 -8.39 -22.59 33.75
N ASP A 188 -8.77 -21.42 33.21
CA ASP A 188 -7.85 -20.57 32.48
C ASP A 188 -7.02 -19.73 33.47
N ALA A 189 -5.80 -20.18 33.74
CA ALA A 189 -4.83 -19.50 34.62
C ALA A 189 -3.92 -18.54 33.84
N THR A 190 -4.23 -18.19 32.59
CA THR A 190 -3.40 -17.29 31.78
C THR A 190 -3.23 -15.92 32.42
N TYR A 191 -4.27 -15.39 33.06
CA TYR A 191 -4.18 -14.16 33.84
C TYR A 191 -3.15 -14.29 34.97
N TRP A 192 -3.18 -15.37 35.75
CA TRP A 192 -2.22 -15.63 36.83
C TRP A 192 -0.78 -15.85 36.36
N ALA A 193 -0.57 -16.21 35.10
CA ALA A 193 0.78 -16.34 34.53
C ALA A 193 1.43 -14.97 34.28
N ALA A 194 0.67 -13.86 34.28
CA ALA A 194 1.22 -12.51 34.18
C ALA A 194 2.04 -12.14 35.42
N GLU A 195 3.09 -11.37 35.23
CA GLU A 195 4.13 -11.13 36.24
C GLU A 195 3.60 -10.45 37.52
N SER A 196 2.58 -9.59 37.39
CA SER A 196 1.96 -8.85 38.49
C SER A 196 0.66 -9.47 39.04
N ALA A 197 0.12 -10.52 38.40
CA ALA A 197 -1.21 -11.04 38.72
C ALA A 197 -1.23 -12.08 39.85
N HIS A 198 -0.12 -12.79 40.05
CA HIS A 198 0.03 -13.75 41.15
C HIS A 198 1.25 -13.36 42.01
N PRO A 199 1.10 -13.18 43.34
CA PRO A 199 2.18 -12.68 44.21
C PRO A 199 3.47 -13.52 44.18
N GLY A 200 3.35 -14.81 43.87
CA GLY A 200 4.50 -15.71 43.72
C GLY A 200 5.34 -15.47 42.47
N ASN A 201 4.83 -14.73 41.47
CA ASN A 201 5.53 -14.50 40.21
C ASN A 201 6.62 -13.44 40.36
N ALA A 202 6.29 -12.29 40.95
CA ALA A 202 7.27 -11.26 41.28
C ALA A 202 8.38 -11.80 42.19
N ALA A 203 8.02 -12.54 43.24
CA ALA A 203 8.98 -13.17 44.14
C ALA A 203 9.85 -14.27 43.47
N ALA A 204 9.38 -14.87 42.38
CA ALA A 204 10.19 -15.79 41.57
C ALA A 204 11.15 -15.01 40.66
N ALA A 205 10.67 -13.96 39.99
CA ALA A 205 11.45 -13.08 39.13
C ALA A 205 12.61 -12.40 39.90
N ASP A 206 12.33 -11.79 41.05
CA ASP A 206 13.34 -11.16 41.93
C ASP A 206 14.43 -12.15 42.38
N GLY A 207 14.07 -13.43 42.47
CA GLY A 207 14.98 -14.52 42.85
C GLY A 207 15.63 -15.26 41.68
N GLY A 208 15.43 -14.82 40.43
CA GLY A 208 15.94 -15.49 39.22
C GLY A 208 15.35 -16.90 38.99
N ARG A 209 14.17 -17.19 39.55
CA ARG A 209 13.49 -18.48 39.45
C ARG A 209 12.39 -18.42 38.37
N PRO A 210 12.09 -19.55 37.70
CA PRO A 210 11.01 -19.62 36.72
C PRO A 210 9.66 -19.20 37.31
N ASN A 211 8.79 -18.63 36.47
CA ASN A 211 7.44 -18.26 36.88
C ASN A 211 6.67 -19.52 37.33
N PRO A 212 6.19 -19.57 38.60
CA PRO A 212 5.64 -20.78 39.18
C PRO A 212 4.31 -21.21 38.54
N ILE A 213 3.61 -20.30 37.85
CA ILE A 213 2.36 -20.61 37.14
C ILE A 213 2.65 -21.07 35.70
N LYS A 214 3.69 -20.56 35.04
CA LYS A 214 4.08 -21.00 33.68
C LYS A 214 4.77 -22.36 33.67
N LEU A 215 5.50 -22.67 34.76
CA LEU A 215 6.38 -23.83 34.86
C LEU A 215 5.67 -25.15 34.54
N PHE A 216 4.42 -25.32 34.97
CA PHE A 216 3.64 -26.54 34.73
C PHE A 216 3.49 -26.80 33.23
N ALA A 217 2.96 -25.84 32.47
CA ALA A 217 2.80 -25.99 31.03
C ALA A 217 4.15 -26.06 30.28
N GLU A 218 5.15 -25.29 30.71
CA GLU A 218 6.51 -25.33 30.14
C GLU A 218 7.18 -26.70 30.28
N GLN A 219 6.85 -27.45 31.34
CA GLN A 219 7.31 -28.82 31.57
C GLN A 219 6.36 -29.88 30.97
N GLY A 220 5.33 -29.46 30.25
CA GLY A 220 4.33 -30.35 29.67
C GLY A 220 3.40 -30.98 30.71
N SER A 221 3.18 -30.36 31.86
CA SER A 221 2.10 -30.72 32.78
C SER A 221 0.83 -29.94 32.44
N THR A 222 -0.32 -30.60 32.49
CA THR A 222 -1.66 -29.98 32.39
C THR A 222 -2.32 -29.80 33.75
N THR A 223 -1.65 -30.22 34.82
CA THR A 223 -2.15 -30.12 36.19
C THR A 223 -1.35 -29.09 36.96
N LEU A 224 -2.06 -28.10 37.51
CA LEU A 224 -1.53 -27.18 38.50
C LEU A 224 -1.78 -27.79 39.87
N LEU A 225 -0.72 -28.30 40.49
CA LEU A 225 -0.76 -28.87 41.82
C LEU A 225 -0.72 -27.76 42.87
N TYR A 226 -1.76 -27.66 43.69
CA TYR A 226 -1.81 -26.72 44.79
C TYR A 226 -0.73 -27.06 45.83
N PRO A 227 0.12 -26.10 46.23
CA PRO A 227 1.19 -26.39 47.17
C PRO A 227 0.65 -26.67 48.58
N ALA A 228 0.96 -27.84 49.15
CA ALA A 228 0.48 -28.25 50.47
C ALA A 228 0.89 -27.32 51.64
N HIS A 229 1.88 -26.44 51.43
CA HIS A 229 2.30 -25.44 52.42
C HIS A 229 1.49 -24.13 52.36
N HIS A 230 0.63 -23.95 51.36
CA HIS A 230 -0.27 -22.81 51.28
C HIS A 230 -1.56 -23.07 52.09
N PRO A 231 -2.06 -22.09 52.87
CA PRO A 231 -3.36 -22.20 53.50
C PRO A 231 -4.48 -22.04 52.47
N ILE A 232 -5.54 -22.85 52.59
CA ILE A 232 -6.64 -22.93 51.61
C ILE A 232 -7.33 -21.57 51.36
N SER A 233 -7.34 -20.67 52.36
CA SER A 233 -7.83 -19.30 52.21
C SER A 233 -7.21 -18.54 51.03
N ARG A 234 -5.96 -18.82 50.67
CA ARG A 234 -5.33 -18.24 49.47
C ARG A 234 -5.98 -18.69 48.17
N TRP A 235 -6.44 -19.94 48.12
CA TRP A 235 -7.20 -20.45 46.99
C TRP A 235 -8.56 -19.77 46.94
N ASP A 236 -9.29 -19.75 48.05
CA ASP A 236 -10.63 -19.16 48.14
C ASP A 236 -10.67 -17.69 47.73
N ASP A 237 -9.66 -16.92 48.15
CA ASP A 237 -9.53 -15.51 47.76
C ASP A 237 -9.18 -15.35 46.29
N SER A 238 -8.36 -16.23 45.73
CA SER A 238 -7.81 -16.01 44.41
C SER A 238 -8.68 -16.64 43.32
N ARG A 239 -9.40 -17.74 43.60
CA ARG A 239 -10.17 -18.52 42.61
C ARG A 239 -11.25 -17.72 41.90
N ARG A 240 -11.79 -16.66 42.54
CA ARG A 240 -12.77 -15.75 41.94
C ARG A 240 -12.25 -15.00 40.71
N HIS A 241 -10.92 -14.95 40.54
CA HIS A 241 -10.25 -14.32 39.40
C HIS A 241 -9.92 -15.32 38.27
N LEU A 242 -10.16 -16.61 38.48
CA LEU A 242 -9.94 -17.66 37.49
C LEU A 242 -11.25 -18.04 36.82
N GLN A 243 -11.22 -18.10 35.49
CA GLN A 243 -12.36 -18.57 34.72
C GLN A 243 -12.37 -20.10 34.73
N VAL A 244 -13.42 -20.70 35.29
CA VAL A 244 -13.68 -22.14 35.17
C VAL A 244 -14.20 -22.43 33.77
N VAL A 245 -13.53 -23.33 33.07
CA VAL A 245 -13.89 -23.80 31.72
C VAL A 245 -14.84 -25.00 31.80
N GLY A 246 -14.61 -25.88 32.78
CA GLY A 246 -15.39 -27.08 33.06
C GLY A 246 -14.64 -27.96 34.05
N ARG A 247 -14.89 -29.27 34.06
CA ARG A 247 -14.13 -30.27 34.83
C ARG A 247 -13.36 -31.19 33.90
N LEU A 248 -12.24 -31.74 34.36
CA LEU A 248 -11.48 -32.71 33.58
C LEU A 248 -12.41 -33.88 33.20
N GLY A 249 -12.51 -34.20 31.91
CA GLY A 249 -13.39 -35.21 31.35
C GLY A 249 -14.81 -34.72 30.99
N ASP A 250 -15.16 -33.46 31.24
CA ASP A 250 -16.42 -32.88 30.74
C ASP A 250 -16.33 -32.64 29.21
N THR A 251 -17.46 -32.78 28.52
CA THR A 251 -17.63 -32.28 27.15
C THR A 251 -18.29 -30.91 27.21
N VAL A 252 -17.67 -29.91 26.60
CA VAL A 252 -18.18 -28.54 26.49
C VAL A 252 -18.39 -28.16 25.02
N ASP A 253 -19.35 -27.27 24.75
CA ASP A 253 -19.50 -26.71 23.41
C ASP A 253 -18.35 -25.74 23.12
N PHE A 254 -17.65 -25.92 22.00
CA PHE A 254 -16.56 -25.05 21.56
C PHE A 254 -16.96 -23.57 21.55
N LEU A 255 -18.18 -23.24 21.14
CA LEU A 255 -18.66 -21.85 21.12
C LEU A 255 -18.94 -21.27 22.51
N SER A 256 -19.13 -22.12 23.52
CA SER A 256 -19.32 -21.70 24.91
C SER A 256 -18.03 -21.21 25.57
N LEU A 257 -16.86 -21.57 25.02
CA LEU A 257 -15.55 -21.15 25.50
C LEU A 257 -15.39 -19.63 25.48
N SER A 258 -14.46 -19.12 26.30
CA SER A 258 -13.97 -17.75 26.13
C SER A 258 -13.28 -17.60 24.77
N ALA A 259 -13.36 -16.40 24.19
CA ALA A 259 -12.74 -16.13 22.88
C ALA A 259 -11.22 -16.41 22.88
N SER A 260 -10.55 -16.26 24.02
CA SER A 260 -9.13 -16.59 24.20
C SER A 260 -8.80 -18.09 24.09
N LEU A 261 -9.80 -18.96 24.23
CA LEU A 261 -9.67 -20.41 24.15
C LEU A 261 -10.26 -21.01 22.86
N GLN A 262 -10.95 -20.20 22.05
CA GLN A 262 -11.44 -20.60 20.72
C GLN A 262 -10.31 -20.46 19.68
N THR A 263 -9.28 -21.29 19.77
CA THR A 263 -8.14 -21.23 18.82
C THR A 263 -8.49 -21.91 17.50
N GLN A 264 -7.88 -21.47 16.41
CA GLN A 264 -8.08 -22.10 15.11
C GLN A 264 -7.66 -23.58 15.15
N SER A 265 -6.48 -23.87 15.68
CA SER A 265 -5.94 -25.24 15.77
C SER A 265 -6.89 -26.21 16.49
N LEU A 266 -7.52 -25.75 17.58
CA LEU A 266 -8.49 -26.53 18.32
C LEU A 266 -9.79 -26.69 17.53
N ALA A 267 -10.23 -25.63 16.86
CA ALA A 267 -11.40 -25.67 15.99
C ALA A 267 -11.24 -26.66 14.83
N GLU A 268 -10.07 -26.75 14.19
CA GLU A 268 -9.85 -27.71 13.09
C GLU A 268 -9.95 -29.15 13.61
N ARG A 269 -9.40 -29.40 14.80
CA ARG A 269 -9.39 -30.72 15.42
C ARG A 269 -10.78 -31.21 15.80
N VAL A 270 -11.59 -30.35 16.42
CA VAL A 270 -12.95 -30.72 16.83
C VAL A 270 -13.98 -30.55 15.70
N GLY A 271 -13.54 -30.14 14.51
CA GLY A 271 -14.43 -29.89 13.37
C GLY A 271 -15.33 -28.66 13.56
N ALA A 272 -14.92 -27.70 14.39
CA ALA A 272 -15.62 -26.44 14.59
C ALA A 272 -15.32 -25.40 13.50
N LEU A 273 -14.53 -25.69 12.46
CA LEU A 273 -14.34 -24.75 11.34
C LEU A 273 -15.53 -24.78 10.38
N ALA A 274 -16.40 -23.77 10.43
CA ALA A 274 -17.38 -23.51 9.38
C ALA A 274 -16.72 -22.75 8.22
N VAL A 275 -16.50 -23.45 7.11
CA VAL A 275 -16.03 -22.85 5.86
C VAL A 275 -17.22 -22.22 5.14
N ASN A 276 -17.49 -20.94 5.41
CA ASN A 276 -18.40 -20.15 4.58
C ASN A 276 -17.65 -19.65 3.34
N GLY A 277 -18.15 -20.01 2.15
CA GLY A 277 -17.68 -19.41 0.90
C GLY A 277 -16.41 -20.02 0.31
N SER A 278 -16.32 -21.35 0.26
CA SER A 278 -15.40 -22.00 -0.68
C SER A 278 -15.82 -21.64 -2.10
N THR A 279 -15.04 -20.80 -2.77
CA THR A 279 -15.08 -20.79 -4.23
C THR A 279 -14.33 -22.04 -4.67
N SER A 280 -14.93 -22.92 -5.46
CA SER A 280 -14.32 -24.16 -5.98
C SER A 280 -13.06 -23.95 -6.84
N HIS A 281 -12.57 -22.71 -6.91
CA HIS A 281 -11.81 -22.18 -8.03
C HIS A 281 -10.68 -21.23 -7.58
N GLY A 282 -10.78 -20.65 -6.39
CA GLY A 282 -9.77 -19.76 -5.82
C GLY A 282 -9.55 -18.43 -6.55
N PHE A 283 -9.31 -17.39 -5.76
CA PHE A 283 -9.15 -15.99 -6.15
C PHE A 283 -7.81 -15.47 -5.62
N GLU A 284 -7.32 -14.36 -6.17
CA GLU A 284 -6.11 -13.71 -5.66
C GLU A 284 -6.51 -12.71 -4.57
N VAL A 285 -5.79 -12.74 -3.45
CA VAL A 285 -5.94 -11.85 -2.30
C VAL A 285 -4.68 -11.04 -2.19
N CYS A 286 -4.84 -9.73 -2.23
CA CYS A 286 -3.79 -8.81 -1.80
C CYS A 286 -4.24 -8.13 -0.50
N GLY A 287 -3.28 -7.84 0.37
CA GLY A 287 -3.48 -6.97 1.54
C GLY A 287 -2.97 -5.56 1.28
N SER A 288 -3.18 -4.66 2.23
CA SER A 288 -2.47 -3.37 2.24
C SER A 288 -1.16 -3.49 2.99
N VAL A 289 -0.16 -2.74 2.56
CA VAL A 289 1.14 -2.74 3.25
C VAL A 289 0.93 -2.17 4.66
N GLY A 290 1.34 -2.92 5.68
CA GLY A 290 1.13 -2.51 7.07
C GLY A 290 -0.34 -2.59 7.52
N GLU A 291 -1.16 -3.44 6.90
CA GLU A 291 -2.54 -3.62 7.30
C GLU A 291 -2.68 -4.09 8.76
N SER A 292 -3.43 -3.33 9.55
CA SER A 292 -3.68 -3.57 10.96
C SER A 292 -4.58 -4.79 11.18
N GLY A 293 -4.05 -5.85 11.78
CA GLY A 293 -4.83 -6.98 12.29
C GLY A 293 -5.36 -6.72 13.70
N ASN A 294 -6.54 -7.27 14.02
CA ASN A 294 -7.03 -7.26 15.40
C ASN A 294 -6.42 -8.40 16.21
N ASN A 295 -5.87 -8.10 17.39
CA ASN A 295 -5.51 -9.12 18.36
C ASN A 295 -6.59 -9.22 19.47
N PRO A 296 -7.49 -10.21 19.41
CA PRO A 296 -8.57 -10.35 20.39
C PRO A 296 -8.06 -10.64 21.81
N LEU A 297 -6.80 -11.06 21.96
CA LEU A 297 -6.17 -11.32 23.25
C LEU A 297 -5.73 -10.04 23.98
N LEU A 298 -5.53 -8.95 23.25
CA LEU A 298 -5.13 -7.64 23.78
C LEU A 298 -6.34 -6.69 23.95
N GLY A 299 -7.49 -7.03 23.34
CA GLY A 299 -8.64 -6.14 23.22
C GLY A 299 -8.36 -4.94 22.31
N HIS A 300 -9.38 -4.11 22.05
CA HIS A 300 -9.19 -2.85 21.35
C HIS A 300 -8.91 -1.75 22.36
N LYS A 301 -7.72 -1.16 22.29
CA LYS A 301 -7.38 0.05 23.07
C LYS A 301 -7.76 1.35 22.36
N TYR A 302 -7.91 1.30 21.04
CA TYR A 302 -8.22 2.44 20.19
C TYR A 302 -9.65 2.35 19.66
N LYS A 303 -10.34 3.50 19.67
CA LYS A 303 -11.64 3.63 19.01
C LYS A 303 -11.40 3.71 17.50
N MET A 304 -12.06 2.84 16.74
CA MET A 304 -11.99 2.80 15.27
C MET A 304 -13.37 3.09 14.66
N SER A 305 -13.38 3.90 13.60
CA SER A 305 -14.58 4.15 12.79
C SER A 305 -14.62 3.18 11.60
N THR A 306 -15.65 2.36 11.46
CA THR A 306 -15.80 1.46 10.30
C THR A 306 -17.08 1.76 9.51
N SER A 307 -17.11 1.38 8.23
CA SER A 307 -18.23 1.68 7.34
C SER A 307 -19.52 1.02 7.83
N GLY A 308 -20.48 1.83 8.30
CA GLY A 308 -21.78 1.34 8.77
C GLY A 308 -21.83 0.91 10.24
N GLN A 309 -20.70 0.93 10.98
CA GLN A 309 -20.67 0.72 12.43
C GLN A 309 -19.66 1.67 13.07
N THR A 310 -20.17 2.72 13.74
CA THR A 310 -19.41 3.33 14.83
C THR A 310 -19.49 2.38 16.00
N ASP A 311 -18.39 1.71 16.36
CA ASP A 311 -18.35 1.03 17.65
C ASP A 311 -18.24 2.10 18.76
N ALA A 312 -19.40 2.67 19.08
CA ALA A 312 -19.59 3.53 20.23
C ALA A 312 -19.87 2.72 21.51
N THR A 313 -19.80 1.38 21.44
CA THR A 313 -20.25 0.47 22.50
C THR A 313 -19.13 -0.20 23.30
N PHE A 314 -17.85 0.07 23.01
CA PHE A 314 -16.74 -0.16 23.95
C PHE A 314 -16.81 0.82 25.12
N SER A 315 -17.78 0.65 26.02
CA SER A 315 -17.84 1.35 27.30
C SER A 315 -17.25 0.48 28.41
N ASP A 316 -15.97 0.13 28.32
CA ASP A 316 -15.16 0.32 29.53
C ASP A 316 -14.92 1.83 29.59
N ALA A 317 -15.84 2.53 30.26
CA ALA A 317 -15.84 3.98 30.39
C ALA A 317 -14.53 4.52 31.01
N ASP A 318 -13.69 3.65 31.57
CA ASP A 318 -12.42 3.99 32.22
C ASP A 318 -11.16 3.81 31.34
N ARG A 319 -11.24 3.21 30.14
CA ARG A 319 -10.03 2.92 29.31
C ARG A 319 -10.09 3.26 27.81
N SER A 320 -11.23 3.70 27.27
CA SER A 320 -11.30 4.06 25.84
C SER A 320 -10.58 5.38 25.56
N MET A 321 -9.53 5.36 24.72
CA MET A 321 -8.78 6.56 24.35
C MET A 321 -9.55 7.44 23.36
N TYR A 322 -9.52 8.76 23.61
CA TYR A 322 -10.05 9.75 22.66
C TYR A 322 -9.38 9.60 21.28
N PRO A 323 -10.12 9.43 20.16
CA PRO A 323 -9.54 9.01 18.88
C PRO A 323 -8.38 9.89 18.37
N PRO A 324 -8.42 11.23 18.48
CA PRO A 324 -7.27 12.05 18.12
C PRO A 324 -5.98 11.74 18.89
N ALA A 325 -6.07 11.29 20.15
CA ALA A 325 -4.93 10.88 20.97
C ALA A 325 -4.47 9.44 20.69
N ALA A 326 -5.29 8.63 20.01
CA ALA A 326 -4.96 7.26 19.63
C ALA A 326 -3.72 7.18 18.72
N LYS A 327 -3.74 7.91 17.61
CA LYS A 327 -2.63 7.94 16.65
C LYS A 327 -1.32 8.46 17.26
N THR A 328 -1.39 9.51 18.09
CA THR A 328 -0.20 10.08 18.71
C THR A 328 0.38 9.17 19.79
N ALA A 329 -0.46 8.41 20.51
CA ALA A 329 0.02 7.43 21.47
C ALA A 329 0.67 6.21 20.81
N VAL A 330 0.15 5.74 19.66
CA VAL A 330 0.80 4.69 18.86
C VAL A 330 2.21 5.13 18.50
N TRP A 331 2.34 6.31 17.89
CA TRP A 331 3.63 6.86 17.52
C TRP A 331 4.56 7.03 18.72
N THR A 332 4.06 7.63 19.82
CA THR A 332 4.88 7.93 21.02
C THR A 332 5.38 6.65 21.67
N THR A 333 4.53 5.63 21.74
CA THR A 333 4.89 4.32 22.29
C THR A 333 5.98 3.67 21.44
N VAL A 334 5.82 3.65 20.11
CA VAL A 334 6.84 3.10 19.19
C VAL A 334 8.14 3.89 19.29
N ALA A 335 8.09 5.22 19.25
CA ALA A 335 9.27 6.07 19.36
C ALA A 335 10.05 5.83 20.67
N LEU A 336 9.34 5.62 21.79
CA LEU A 336 9.97 5.40 23.10
C LEU A 336 10.45 3.97 23.34
N THR A 337 9.78 2.95 22.80
CA THR A 337 10.00 1.55 23.23
C THR A 337 10.63 0.66 22.15
N SER A 338 10.59 1.06 20.88
CA SER A 338 11.14 0.25 19.80
C SER A 338 12.67 0.09 19.87
N ASN A 339 13.15 -1.06 19.41
CA ASN A 339 14.58 -1.39 19.39
C ASN A 339 15.34 -0.68 18.25
N ASP A 340 14.64 -0.26 17.19
CA ASP A 340 15.21 0.29 15.94
C ASP A 340 15.24 1.83 15.93
N GLN A 341 15.77 2.42 17.00
CA GLN A 341 15.71 3.87 17.24
C GLN A 341 16.26 4.75 16.11
N LEU A 342 17.31 4.31 15.40
CA LEU A 342 17.81 5.07 14.26
C LEU A 342 16.78 5.13 13.13
N ARG A 343 16.04 4.04 12.87
CA ARG A 343 14.97 4.00 11.88
C ARG A 343 13.87 4.99 12.24
N GLN A 344 13.41 4.96 13.50
CA GLN A 344 12.40 5.91 14.00
C GLN A 344 12.87 7.36 13.90
N ARG A 345 14.15 7.61 14.19
CA ARG A 345 14.75 8.95 14.08
C ARG A 345 14.78 9.46 12.64
N VAL A 346 15.14 8.61 11.69
CA VAL A 346 15.15 8.95 10.26
C VAL A 346 13.73 9.12 9.73
N ALA A 347 12.79 8.24 10.10
CA ALA A 347 11.39 8.36 9.73
C ALA A 347 10.77 9.68 10.22
N TRP A 348 11.08 10.08 11.45
CA TRP A 348 10.68 11.38 11.99
C TRP A 348 11.28 12.55 11.19
N ALA A 349 12.56 12.49 10.82
CA ALA A 349 13.17 13.51 9.98
C ALA A 349 12.50 13.61 8.60
N LEU A 350 12.24 12.47 7.95
CA LEU A 350 11.58 12.40 6.64
C LEU A 350 10.14 12.94 6.70
N SER A 351 9.40 12.65 7.78
CA SER A 351 8.03 13.18 7.97
C SER A 351 7.96 14.70 8.12
N GLN A 352 9.09 15.35 8.41
CA GLN A 352 9.24 16.81 8.45
C GLN A 352 9.77 17.40 7.13
N ILE A 353 10.12 16.56 6.15
CA ILE A 353 10.48 16.95 4.79
C ILE A 353 9.27 16.75 3.88
N VAL A 354 8.70 15.55 3.89
CA VAL A 354 7.49 15.20 3.14
C VAL A 354 6.28 15.30 4.08
N VAL A 355 5.84 16.54 4.29
CA VAL A 355 4.89 16.89 5.35
C VAL A 355 3.45 16.59 4.93
N ALA A 356 2.71 15.91 5.82
CA ALA A 356 1.25 15.87 5.82
C ALA A 356 0.73 16.18 7.23
N SER A 357 -0.44 16.82 7.32
CA SER A 357 -1.02 17.25 8.61
C SER A 357 -2.51 16.97 8.69
N HIS A 358 -2.98 16.62 9.89
CA HIS A 358 -4.41 16.55 10.17
C HIS A 358 -5.03 17.91 10.51
N VAL A 359 -4.22 18.95 10.70
CA VAL A 359 -4.71 20.32 10.91
C VAL A 359 -5.36 20.80 9.63
N GLY A 360 -6.64 21.21 9.70
CA GLY A 360 -7.41 21.61 8.52
C GLY A 360 -7.89 20.45 7.65
N PHE A 361 -7.66 19.20 8.05
CA PHE A 361 -7.99 18.00 7.27
C PHE A 361 -8.84 17.01 8.09
N SER A 362 -9.92 16.50 7.49
CA SER A 362 -10.99 15.78 8.22
C SER A 362 -10.68 14.32 8.59
N LEU A 363 -9.41 13.91 8.63
CA LEU A 363 -8.97 12.55 8.99
C LEU A 363 -8.29 12.47 10.37
N ASN A 364 -8.39 13.51 11.21
CA ASN A 364 -7.71 13.57 12.51
C ASN A 364 -8.07 12.45 13.50
N HIS A 365 -9.19 11.77 13.29
CA HIS A 365 -9.71 10.70 14.13
C HIS A 365 -9.36 9.30 13.62
N LEU A 366 -8.80 9.18 12.41
CA LEU A 366 -8.43 7.90 11.81
C LEU A 366 -6.99 7.52 12.21
N VAL A 367 -6.84 6.49 13.02
CA VAL A 367 -5.54 5.96 13.45
C VAL A 367 -4.81 5.29 12.30
N ASP A 368 -5.50 4.40 11.58
CA ASP A 368 -4.86 3.57 10.53
C ASP A 368 -4.34 4.43 9.38
N ALA A 369 -5.08 5.48 8.99
CA ALA A 369 -4.66 6.38 7.92
C ALA A 369 -3.32 7.07 8.23
N TRP A 370 -3.15 7.59 9.45
CA TRP A 370 -1.93 8.29 9.86
C TRP A 370 -0.77 7.36 10.19
N ALA A 371 -1.05 6.19 10.78
CA ALA A 371 -0.05 5.16 11.02
C ALA A 371 0.51 4.64 9.69
N ALA A 372 -0.37 4.24 8.75
CA ALA A 372 0.04 3.76 7.43
C ALA A 372 0.84 4.83 6.65
N PHE A 373 0.44 6.11 6.72
CA PHE A 373 1.20 7.19 6.10
C PHE A 373 2.59 7.36 6.73
N HIS A 374 2.72 7.28 8.06
CA HIS A 374 4.02 7.37 8.72
C HIS A 374 4.91 6.15 8.45
N ASP A 375 4.30 4.97 8.32
CA ASP A 375 4.99 3.72 8.05
C ASP A 375 5.73 3.72 6.70
N ILE A 376 5.31 4.56 5.75
CA ILE A 376 6.08 4.82 4.51
C ILE A 376 7.51 5.23 4.87
N PHE A 377 7.68 6.17 5.79
CA PHE A 377 8.99 6.68 6.20
C PHE A 377 9.76 5.66 7.05
N ILE A 378 9.07 4.83 7.84
CA ILE A 378 9.70 3.76 8.62
C ILE A 378 10.27 2.68 7.70
N ARG A 379 9.46 2.19 6.74
CA ARG A 379 9.89 1.18 5.75
C ARG A 379 11.09 1.66 4.95
N HIS A 380 11.00 2.88 4.43
CA HIS A 380 11.98 3.45 3.51
C HIS A 380 13.09 4.25 4.19
N ALA A 381 13.19 4.28 5.53
CA ALA A 381 14.23 5.01 6.26
C ALA A 381 15.66 4.72 5.77
N PHE A 382 15.90 3.49 5.28
CA PHE A 382 17.17 3.06 4.66
C PHE A 382 16.94 2.47 3.26
N GLY A 383 15.82 2.82 2.61
CA GLY A 383 15.45 2.42 1.26
C GLY A 383 15.88 3.47 0.23
N ASN A 384 15.06 3.68 -0.80
CA ASN A 384 15.30 4.69 -1.82
C ASN A 384 14.33 5.87 -1.68
N TYR A 385 14.82 7.10 -1.84
CA TYR A 385 13.98 8.30 -1.77
C TYR A 385 12.91 8.35 -2.87
N ARG A 386 13.20 7.77 -4.05
CA ARG A 386 12.23 7.61 -5.15
C ARG A 386 10.98 6.85 -4.70
N ASP A 387 11.16 5.80 -3.90
CA ASP A 387 10.05 4.96 -3.43
C ASP A 387 9.16 5.71 -2.44
N ILE A 388 9.74 6.58 -1.61
CA ILE A 388 8.99 7.48 -0.73
C ILE A 388 8.11 8.42 -1.55
N ILE A 389 8.68 9.12 -2.54
CA ILE A 389 7.92 10.07 -3.37
C ILE A 389 6.83 9.34 -4.14
N LYS A 390 7.08 8.14 -4.66
CA LYS A 390 6.07 7.32 -5.33
C LYS A 390 4.94 6.93 -4.37
N GLU A 391 5.26 6.32 -3.25
CA GLU A 391 4.24 5.85 -2.31
C GLU A 391 3.40 7.00 -1.72
N VAL A 392 4.03 8.12 -1.39
CA VAL A 392 3.33 9.34 -0.95
C VAL A 392 2.42 9.90 -2.03
N SER A 393 2.86 9.93 -3.30
CA SER A 393 2.04 10.41 -4.43
C SER A 393 0.77 9.59 -4.66
N PHE A 394 0.76 8.31 -4.25
CA PHE A 394 -0.41 7.44 -4.34
C PHE A 394 -1.19 7.34 -3.01
N SER A 395 -0.74 8.00 -1.94
CA SER A 395 -1.42 7.95 -0.65
C SER A 395 -2.71 8.80 -0.66
N PRO A 396 -3.87 8.25 -0.23
CA PRO A 396 -5.09 9.03 -0.03
C PRO A 396 -4.96 10.17 0.97
N VAL A 397 -4.05 10.04 1.96
CA VAL A 397 -3.77 11.08 2.95
C VAL A 397 -3.13 12.28 2.26
N MET A 398 -2.10 12.04 1.44
CA MET A 398 -1.45 13.11 0.69
C MET A 398 -2.37 13.69 -0.39
N GLY A 399 -3.10 12.83 -1.11
CA GLY A 399 -4.12 13.20 -2.08
C GLY A 399 -5.14 14.19 -1.52
N GLY A 400 -5.64 13.92 -0.32
CA GLY A 400 -6.57 14.81 0.37
C GLY A 400 -5.91 16.07 0.94
N TYR A 401 -4.69 15.97 1.48
CA TYR A 401 -3.99 17.08 2.12
C TYR A 401 -3.53 18.15 1.12
N LEU A 402 -2.99 17.74 -0.02
CA LEU A 402 -2.53 18.63 -1.10
C LEU A 402 -3.48 18.64 -2.31
N THR A 403 -4.77 18.39 -2.04
CA THR A 403 -5.92 18.70 -2.91
C THR A 403 -5.90 18.12 -4.33
N PHE A 404 -5.08 17.11 -4.62
CA PHE A 404 -5.08 16.43 -5.92
C PHE A 404 -5.97 15.18 -5.97
N LEU A 405 -6.58 14.79 -4.86
CA LEU A 405 -7.61 13.75 -4.83
C LEU A 405 -8.87 14.20 -5.57
N ASN A 406 -9.30 13.40 -6.56
CA ASN A 406 -10.36 13.72 -7.52
C ASN A 406 -10.10 14.99 -8.34
N ASN A 407 -8.83 15.41 -8.48
CA ASN A 407 -8.46 16.50 -9.37
C ASN A 407 -8.76 16.10 -10.82
N GLU A 408 -9.40 16.97 -11.58
CA GLU A 408 -9.85 16.67 -12.95
C GLU A 408 -9.08 17.52 -13.95
N ALA A 409 -8.78 16.96 -15.12
CA ALA A 409 -8.25 17.72 -16.24
C ALA A 409 -9.23 18.79 -16.72
N TYR A 410 -8.71 19.82 -17.40
CA TYR A 410 -9.54 20.88 -17.97
C TYR A 410 -10.60 20.34 -18.93
N GLY A 411 -10.22 19.40 -19.82
CA GLY A 411 -11.17 18.75 -20.74
C GLY A 411 -12.29 17.95 -20.06
N ALA A 412 -12.11 17.56 -18.78
CA ALA A 412 -13.13 16.82 -18.03
C ALA A 412 -14.09 17.73 -17.24
N SER A 413 -13.59 18.82 -16.66
CA SER A 413 -14.33 19.67 -15.72
C SER A 413 -14.60 21.11 -16.20
N GLY A 414 -13.87 21.57 -17.22
CA GLY A 414 -13.83 22.97 -17.64
C GLY A 414 -13.08 23.91 -16.69
N SER A 415 -12.39 23.38 -15.68
CA SER A 415 -11.58 24.13 -14.71
C SER A 415 -10.13 23.66 -14.74
N TYR A 416 -9.17 24.56 -14.47
CA TYR A 416 -7.77 24.19 -14.39
C TYR A 416 -7.51 23.27 -13.18
N PRO A 417 -6.63 22.27 -13.32
CA PRO A 417 -6.26 21.38 -12.23
C PRO A 417 -5.68 22.12 -11.02
N ASP A 418 -5.90 21.58 -9.83
CA ASP A 418 -5.29 22.08 -8.60
C ASP A 418 -3.75 21.93 -8.64
N GLU A 419 -3.04 23.01 -8.30
CA GLU A 419 -1.58 23.13 -8.42
C GLU A 419 -0.82 22.78 -7.14
N ASN A 420 -1.50 22.59 -6.00
CA ASN A 420 -0.83 22.52 -4.69
C ASN A 420 0.17 21.37 -4.66
N TYR A 421 -0.24 20.15 -5.01
CA TYR A 421 0.69 19.03 -5.00
C TYR A 421 1.86 19.20 -5.97
N ALA A 422 1.62 19.73 -7.17
CA ALA A 422 2.68 20.00 -8.14
C ALA A 422 3.72 20.98 -7.60
N ARG A 423 3.27 22.05 -6.93
CA ARG A 423 4.15 23.02 -6.29
C ARG A 423 4.94 22.37 -5.17
N GLU A 424 4.29 21.66 -4.25
CA GLU A 424 4.97 21.16 -3.05
C GLU A 424 5.89 19.97 -3.35
N VAL A 425 5.54 19.09 -4.28
CA VAL A 425 6.42 17.98 -4.66
C VAL A 425 7.74 18.50 -5.26
N MET A 426 7.70 19.58 -6.03
CA MET A 426 8.90 20.24 -6.57
C MET A 426 9.61 21.09 -5.51
N GLN A 427 8.89 21.99 -4.85
CA GLN A 427 9.47 23.00 -3.97
C GLN A 427 9.92 22.43 -2.61
N LEU A 428 9.08 21.65 -1.96
CA LEU A 428 9.26 21.27 -0.56
C LEU A 428 9.78 19.84 -0.41
N PHE A 429 9.47 18.94 -1.35
CA PHE A 429 9.80 17.53 -1.21
C PHE A 429 11.03 17.12 -2.02
N THR A 430 11.39 17.83 -3.09
CA THR A 430 12.49 17.38 -3.96
C THR A 430 13.54 18.44 -4.26
N LEU A 431 13.21 19.63 -4.78
CA LEU A 431 14.19 20.51 -5.43
C LEU A 431 14.55 21.78 -4.65
N GLY A 432 13.62 22.31 -3.86
CA GLY A 432 13.75 23.68 -3.35
C GLY A 432 13.42 24.73 -4.41
N LEU A 433 13.48 26.02 -4.02
CA LEU A 433 13.18 27.16 -4.90
C LEU A 433 14.30 27.49 -5.90
N PHE A 434 15.55 27.13 -5.56
CA PHE A 434 16.73 27.59 -6.26
C PHE A 434 17.68 26.45 -6.57
N GLU A 435 18.28 26.53 -7.74
CA GLU A 435 19.29 25.59 -8.18
C GLU A 435 20.49 25.63 -7.24
N VAL A 436 20.97 24.44 -6.89
CA VAL A 436 22.09 24.27 -5.96
C VAL A 436 23.10 23.27 -6.51
N HIS A 437 24.38 23.57 -6.31
CA HIS A 437 25.47 22.62 -6.54
C HIS A 437 25.44 21.51 -5.48
N ALA A 438 26.15 20.41 -5.72
CA ALA A 438 26.27 19.29 -4.77
C ALA A 438 26.77 19.72 -3.37
N ASN A 439 27.56 20.79 -3.30
CA ASN A 439 28.05 21.39 -2.06
C ASN A 439 27.04 22.34 -1.37
N GLY A 440 25.81 22.43 -1.86
CA GLY A 440 24.73 23.26 -1.30
C GLY A 440 24.80 24.75 -1.64
N THR A 441 25.77 25.19 -2.45
CA THR A 441 25.85 26.61 -2.88
C THR A 441 24.93 26.88 -4.07
N HIS A 442 24.33 28.07 -4.11
CA HIS A 442 23.43 28.49 -5.18
C HIS A 442 24.13 28.58 -6.53
N VAL A 443 23.49 28.01 -7.56
CA VAL A 443 23.88 28.22 -8.96
C VAL A 443 23.46 29.63 -9.38
N ARG A 444 24.37 30.35 -10.04
CA ARG A 444 24.14 31.74 -10.49
C ARG A 444 24.18 31.84 -12.00
N HIS A 445 23.30 32.68 -12.53
CA HIS A 445 23.27 33.03 -13.94
C HIS A 445 24.64 33.63 -14.35
N PRO A 446 25.27 33.15 -15.43
CA PRO A 446 26.64 33.51 -15.77
C PRO A 446 26.82 35.00 -16.10
N THR A 447 25.80 35.66 -16.66
CA THR A 447 25.86 37.09 -17.02
C THR A 447 25.25 38.04 -15.98
N THR A 448 24.11 37.72 -15.38
CA THR A 448 23.40 38.62 -14.44
C THR A 448 23.82 38.41 -12.99
N GLY A 449 24.43 37.26 -12.65
CA GLY A 449 24.79 36.89 -11.27
C GLY A 449 23.60 36.55 -10.37
N ALA A 450 22.36 36.61 -10.88
CA ALA A 450 21.15 36.24 -10.16
C ALA A 450 21.16 34.73 -9.85
N VAL A 451 20.54 34.33 -8.74
CA VAL A 451 20.37 32.90 -8.43
C VAL A 451 19.34 32.31 -9.40
N LEU A 452 19.60 31.10 -9.90
CA LEU A 452 18.67 30.42 -10.81
C LEU A 452 17.56 29.73 -10.01
N GLU A 453 16.32 29.90 -10.47
CA GLU A 453 15.15 29.17 -9.96
C GLU A 453 15.13 27.75 -10.54
N THR A 454 14.64 26.78 -9.77
CA THR A 454 14.54 25.36 -10.18
C THR A 454 13.38 25.10 -11.14
N TYR A 455 12.31 25.88 -11.03
CA TYR A 455 11.09 25.78 -11.83
C TYR A 455 10.39 27.13 -11.92
N THR A 456 9.51 27.25 -12.89
CA THR A 456 8.69 28.44 -13.17
C THR A 456 7.22 28.19 -12.82
N ASN A 457 6.38 29.23 -12.90
CA ASN A 457 4.94 29.05 -12.77
C ASN A 457 4.36 28.15 -13.87
N ASP A 458 4.92 28.20 -15.08
CA ASP A 458 4.46 27.38 -16.20
C ASP A 458 4.77 25.89 -15.95
N ASP A 459 5.90 25.60 -15.31
CA ASP A 459 6.21 24.25 -14.86
C ASP A 459 5.19 23.74 -13.84
N ILE A 460 4.74 24.59 -12.91
CA ILE A 460 3.72 24.21 -11.91
C ILE A 460 2.40 23.86 -12.58
N VAL A 461 1.92 24.70 -13.51
CA VAL A 461 0.69 24.43 -14.28
C VAL A 461 0.83 23.15 -15.09
N SER A 462 1.99 22.93 -15.71
CA SER A 462 2.29 21.74 -16.51
C SER A 462 2.30 20.46 -15.64
N PHE A 463 2.95 20.50 -14.47
CA PHE A 463 2.98 19.39 -13.52
C PHE A 463 1.65 19.16 -12.82
N ALA A 464 0.81 20.18 -12.61
CA ALA A 464 -0.53 20.01 -12.04
C ALA A 464 -1.39 19.05 -12.88
N ARG A 465 -1.23 19.12 -14.22
CA ARG A 465 -1.87 18.18 -15.15
C ARG A 465 -1.43 16.73 -14.91
N LEU A 466 -0.21 16.46 -14.42
CA LEU A 466 0.25 15.11 -14.07
C LEU A 466 -0.52 14.47 -12.92
N TRP A 467 -1.15 15.28 -12.06
CA TRP A 467 -1.82 14.81 -10.84
C TRP A 467 -3.35 14.78 -10.97
N THR A 468 -3.86 14.85 -12.20
CA THR A 468 -5.29 14.70 -12.52
C THR A 468 -5.69 13.23 -12.62
N GLY A 469 -6.93 12.92 -12.25
CA GLY A 469 -7.53 11.60 -12.37
C GLY A 469 -7.30 10.66 -11.19
N PHE A 470 -6.58 11.07 -10.14
CA PHE A 470 -6.36 10.22 -8.96
C PHE A 470 -7.62 10.14 -8.11
N ARG A 471 -8.05 8.92 -7.78
CA ARG A 471 -9.25 8.67 -6.97
C ARG A 471 -8.96 7.66 -5.87
N GLN A 472 -9.65 7.82 -4.75
CA GLN A 472 -9.72 6.80 -3.71
C GLN A 472 -10.38 5.53 -4.25
N GLU A 473 -9.87 4.39 -3.78
CA GLU A 473 -10.52 3.11 -4.03
C GLU A 473 -11.89 3.00 -3.35
N ALA A 474 -12.67 2.03 -3.81
CA ALA A 474 -13.89 1.66 -3.11
C ALA A 474 -13.53 1.29 -1.65
N THR A 475 -14.36 1.73 -0.71
CA THR A 475 -14.21 1.29 0.68
C THR A 475 -14.42 -0.22 0.75
N ARG A 476 -13.61 -0.88 1.57
CA ARG A 476 -13.75 -2.30 1.91
C ARG A 476 -13.97 -2.43 3.42
N GLY A 477 -14.55 -3.55 3.85
CA GLY A 477 -14.71 -3.82 5.28
C GLY A 477 -13.42 -4.41 5.82
N ASN A 478 -13.04 -4.01 7.05
CA ASN A 478 -11.79 -4.27 7.77
C ASN A 478 -10.74 -3.13 7.80
N ILE A 479 -11.01 -2.01 7.14
CA ILE A 479 -10.23 -0.78 7.29
C ILE A 479 -10.98 0.24 8.14
N GLU A 480 -10.24 1.12 8.78
CA GLU A 480 -10.83 2.32 9.34
C GLU A 480 -11.32 3.24 8.20
N SER A 481 -12.59 3.63 8.25
CA SER A 481 -13.20 4.50 7.24
C SER A 481 -14.13 5.54 7.86
N TYR A 482 -14.08 6.73 7.27
CA TYR A 482 -14.99 7.84 7.56
C TYR A 482 -15.80 8.16 6.30
N ALA A 483 -17.12 8.28 6.44
CA ALA A 483 -18.04 8.55 5.32
C ALA A 483 -17.84 7.62 4.11
N SER A 484 -17.57 6.33 4.37
CA SER A 484 -17.34 5.30 3.34
C SER A 484 -16.16 5.58 2.41
N ARG A 485 -15.10 6.23 2.90
CA ARG A 485 -13.87 6.52 2.16
C ARG A 485 -12.78 5.49 2.46
N ASN A 486 -12.11 5.01 1.42
CA ASN A 486 -10.87 4.25 1.55
C ASN A 486 -9.69 5.21 1.73
N THR A 487 -9.07 5.20 2.91
CA THR A 487 -7.95 6.10 3.24
C THR A 487 -6.62 5.37 3.38
N GLN A 488 -6.62 4.06 3.13
CA GLN A 488 -5.48 3.18 3.36
C GLN A 488 -4.87 2.70 2.04
N ASP A 489 -5.70 2.31 1.07
CA ASP A 489 -5.23 1.71 -0.17
C ASP A 489 -4.76 2.79 -1.15
N ALA A 490 -3.75 2.46 -1.97
CA ALA A 490 -3.22 3.37 -2.99
C ALA A 490 -4.32 3.87 -3.92
N MET A 491 -4.35 5.18 -4.17
CA MET A 491 -5.24 5.81 -5.13
C MET A 491 -5.07 5.17 -6.53
N GLN A 492 -6.15 5.10 -7.30
CA GLN A 492 -6.10 4.65 -8.69
C GLN A 492 -6.43 5.79 -9.65
N ALA A 493 -5.92 5.67 -10.88
CA ALA A 493 -6.20 6.63 -11.91
C ALA A 493 -7.57 6.39 -12.56
N ASN A 494 -8.25 7.48 -12.90
CA ASN A 494 -9.44 7.51 -13.71
C ASN A 494 -9.10 8.16 -15.05
N GLY A 495 -8.99 7.34 -16.10
CA GLY A 495 -8.64 7.80 -17.45
C GLY A 495 -9.62 8.81 -18.07
N ARG A 496 -10.82 8.99 -17.51
CA ARG A 496 -11.76 10.05 -17.93
C ARG A 496 -11.38 11.42 -17.40
N TRP A 497 -10.77 11.48 -16.22
CA TRP A 497 -10.38 12.71 -15.55
C TRP A 497 -8.89 13.03 -15.71
N ARG A 498 -8.15 12.12 -16.37
CA ARG A 498 -6.72 12.21 -16.65
C ARG A 498 -6.47 13.18 -17.80
N ASP A 499 -5.55 14.12 -17.61
CA ASP A 499 -5.02 14.96 -18.68
C ASP A 499 -4.18 14.12 -19.64
N ARG A 500 -4.46 14.22 -20.94
CA ARG A 500 -3.86 13.37 -21.97
C ARG A 500 -2.76 14.05 -22.78
N PHE A 501 -2.62 15.36 -22.61
CA PHE A 501 -1.72 16.16 -23.42
C PHE A 501 -0.28 16.04 -22.91
N PRO A 502 0.73 16.46 -23.68
CA PRO A 502 2.12 16.49 -23.23
C PRO A 502 2.37 17.37 -22.00
N LYS A 503 3.31 16.96 -21.16
CA LYS A 503 3.81 17.72 -20.00
C LYS A 503 5.29 18.00 -20.18
N THR A 504 5.72 19.19 -19.78
CA THR A 504 7.11 19.64 -19.92
C THR A 504 8.01 19.08 -18.82
N LYS A 505 9.28 18.81 -19.13
CA LYS A 505 10.35 18.65 -18.14
C LYS A 505 10.77 20.03 -17.63
N LEU A 506 11.33 20.06 -16.42
CA LEU A 506 12.01 21.26 -15.88
C LEU A 506 13.18 21.63 -16.78
N ARG A 507 13.36 22.95 -17.01
CA ARG A 507 14.30 23.52 -18.00
C ARG A 507 13.87 23.23 -19.44
N SER A 508 14.18 22.04 -19.97
CA SER A 508 14.01 21.66 -21.37
C SER A 508 13.51 20.22 -21.49
N GLY A 509 12.65 19.97 -22.47
CA GLY A 509 12.12 18.63 -22.76
C GLY A 509 10.66 18.39 -22.35
N PHE A 510 10.25 17.13 -22.45
CA PHE A 510 8.91 16.63 -22.10
C PHE A 510 9.00 15.38 -21.24
N ILE A 511 8.02 15.20 -20.35
CA ILE A 511 7.82 13.95 -19.62
C ILE A 511 7.52 12.86 -20.64
N GLY A 512 8.40 11.86 -20.75
CA GLY A 512 8.36 10.85 -21.80
C GLY A 512 9.49 10.93 -22.82
N ASP A 513 10.31 11.98 -22.78
CA ASP A 513 11.62 11.94 -23.45
C ASP A 513 12.45 10.77 -22.88
N ASP A 514 13.30 10.18 -23.72
CA ASP A 514 14.13 8.99 -23.44
C ASP A 514 13.34 7.68 -23.31
N VAL A 515 12.02 7.72 -23.50
CA VAL A 515 11.13 6.54 -23.52
C VAL A 515 10.84 6.13 -24.98
N PRO A 516 10.76 4.82 -25.28
CA PRO A 516 10.48 4.35 -26.65
C PRO A 516 9.12 4.78 -27.19
N LEU A 517 9.01 4.93 -28.52
CA LEU A 517 7.71 5.13 -29.14
C LEU A 517 6.91 3.83 -29.17
N CYS A 518 5.60 3.89 -28.93
CA CYS A 518 4.76 2.69 -28.95
C CYS A 518 4.68 2.03 -30.34
N GLN A 519 4.79 2.83 -31.40
CA GLN A 519 4.85 2.33 -32.79
C GLN A 519 6.18 1.64 -33.13
N ASP A 520 7.23 1.86 -32.32
CA ASP A 520 8.56 1.27 -32.52
C ASP A 520 8.74 0.00 -31.67
N LEU A 521 7.71 -0.43 -30.91
CA LEU A 521 7.73 -1.71 -30.20
C LEU A 521 7.82 -2.88 -31.20
N PRO A 522 8.63 -3.91 -30.93
CA PRO A 522 8.74 -5.06 -31.82
C PRO A 522 7.39 -5.78 -31.94
N ARG A 523 7.09 -6.31 -33.14
CA ARG A 523 5.91 -7.15 -33.33
C ARG A 523 5.94 -8.34 -32.36
N GLY A 524 4.80 -8.61 -31.74
CA GLY A 524 4.70 -9.62 -30.69
C GLY A 524 5.38 -9.20 -29.38
N HIS A 525 5.48 -7.90 -29.05
CA HIS A 525 6.12 -7.39 -27.83
C HIS A 525 5.61 -8.04 -26.53
N PHE A 526 4.42 -8.64 -26.52
CA PHE A 526 3.86 -9.41 -25.41
C PHE A 526 4.48 -10.82 -25.22
N LEU A 527 5.32 -11.27 -26.17
CA LEU A 527 6.11 -12.51 -26.15
C LEU A 527 7.62 -12.27 -25.93
N ARG A 528 8.05 -11.02 -25.78
CA ARG A 528 9.47 -10.64 -25.71
C ARG A 528 9.94 -10.52 -24.25
N PRO A 529 11.26 -10.58 -23.99
CA PRO A 529 11.82 -10.34 -22.65
C PRO A 529 11.29 -9.05 -22.03
N GLY A 530 11.00 -9.09 -20.73
CA GLY A 530 10.41 -7.97 -19.99
C GLY A 530 8.90 -7.84 -20.10
N ALA A 531 8.24 -8.48 -21.08
CA ALA A 531 6.78 -8.56 -21.13
C ALA A 531 6.24 -9.19 -19.85
N THR A 532 5.32 -8.50 -19.19
CA THR A 532 4.78 -8.92 -17.90
C THR A 532 3.29 -9.20 -18.03
N TRP A 533 2.86 -10.38 -17.61
CA TRP A 533 1.47 -10.79 -17.55
C TRP A 533 1.02 -10.91 -16.11
N ILE A 534 -0.06 -10.23 -15.76
CA ILE A 534 -0.57 -10.11 -14.39
C ILE A 534 -1.88 -10.87 -14.30
N TYR A 535 -1.99 -11.78 -13.34
CA TYR A 535 -3.20 -12.55 -13.11
C TYR A 535 -4.38 -11.64 -12.70
N THR A 536 -5.56 -11.82 -13.28
CA THR A 536 -6.75 -11.00 -12.98
C THR A 536 -7.94 -11.81 -12.43
N GLY A 537 -7.81 -13.13 -12.35
CA GLY A 537 -8.87 -13.97 -11.78
C GLY A 537 -9.77 -14.61 -12.82
N ALA A 538 -11.02 -14.82 -12.42
CA ALA A 538 -12.08 -15.38 -13.26
C ALA A 538 -12.72 -14.33 -14.20
N GLN A 539 -12.34 -13.06 -14.06
CA GLN A 539 -12.82 -11.97 -14.89
C GLN A 539 -11.63 -11.28 -15.58
N SER A 540 -11.85 -10.85 -16.81
CA SER A 540 -10.90 -10.02 -17.55
C SER A 540 -10.96 -8.57 -17.05
N ILE A 541 -9.94 -7.78 -17.38
CA ILE A 541 -9.93 -6.35 -17.00
C ILE A 541 -10.93 -5.50 -17.77
N GLU A 542 -11.46 -6.06 -18.86
CA GLU A 542 -12.50 -5.47 -19.68
C GLU A 542 -13.91 -5.72 -19.11
N GLY A 543 -14.03 -6.55 -18.07
CA GLY A 543 -15.22 -6.67 -17.23
C GLY A 543 -16.16 -7.85 -17.55
N SER A 544 -16.87 -8.29 -16.51
CA SER A 544 -17.70 -9.50 -16.51
C SER A 544 -18.84 -9.50 -17.53
N THR A 545 -19.37 -8.33 -17.91
CA THR A 545 -20.39 -8.24 -18.95
C THR A 545 -19.84 -8.72 -20.29
N ILE A 546 -18.60 -8.38 -20.62
CA ILE A 546 -18.00 -8.81 -21.88
C ILE A 546 -17.61 -10.29 -21.78
N ASP A 547 -17.13 -10.73 -20.63
CA ASP A 547 -16.84 -12.16 -20.37
C ASP A 547 -18.12 -13.02 -20.46
N ALA A 548 -19.28 -12.49 -20.04
CA ALA A 548 -20.57 -13.18 -20.13
C ALA A 548 -21.23 -13.07 -21.53
N GLU A 549 -20.97 -12.00 -22.28
CA GLU A 549 -21.41 -11.84 -23.67
C GLU A 549 -20.71 -12.88 -24.59
N GLU A 550 -19.50 -13.33 -24.25
CA GLU A 550 -18.80 -14.47 -24.89
C GLU A 550 -19.64 -15.76 -24.84
N ALA A 551 -20.30 -16.04 -23.72
CA ALA A 551 -21.08 -17.25 -23.50
C ALA A 551 -22.48 -17.23 -24.12
N ASN A 552 -23.11 -16.05 -24.20
CA ASN A 552 -24.53 -15.91 -24.59
C ASN A 552 -24.77 -15.77 -26.10
N LYS A 553 -23.73 -15.47 -26.89
CA LYS A 553 -23.85 -15.29 -28.35
C LYS A 553 -23.21 -16.44 -29.15
N GLY A 554 -23.17 -17.65 -28.59
CA GLY A 554 -22.73 -18.85 -29.30
C GLY A 554 -21.21 -18.95 -29.54
N GLY A 555 -20.37 -18.23 -28.77
CA GLY A 555 -18.91 -18.32 -28.89
C GLY A 555 -18.32 -17.61 -30.11
N GLU A 556 -19.04 -16.66 -30.71
CA GLU A 556 -18.70 -16.15 -32.04
C GLU A 556 -17.35 -15.40 -32.13
N ARG A 557 -16.83 -14.79 -31.04
CA ARG A 557 -15.44 -14.27 -30.91
C ARG A 557 -15.02 -14.19 -29.44
N GLY A 558 -14.31 -15.20 -28.96
CA GLY A 558 -13.78 -15.25 -27.59
C GLY A 558 -12.67 -14.24 -27.32
N ARG A 559 -12.19 -14.22 -26.08
CA ARG A 559 -10.94 -13.53 -25.72
C ARG A 559 -9.75 -14.18 -26.42
N PHE A 560 -8.64 -13.46 -26.50
CA PHE A 560 -7.40 -14.10 -26.95
C PHE A 560 -7.08 -15.28 -26.03
N GLU A 561 -7.07 -16.49 -26.60
CA GLU A 561 -6.82 -17.74 -25.89
C GLU A 561 -5.58 -18.42 -26.50
N PRO A 562 -4.41 -18.34 -25.84
CA PRO A 562 -3.23 -19.05 -26.32
C PRO A 562 -3.47 -20.57 -26.29
N ARG A 563 -3.09 -21.27 -27.36
CA ARG A 563 -3.47 -22.69 -27.54
C ARG A 563 -2.75 -23.61 -26.54
N PRO A 564 -3.46 -24.44 -25.77
CA PRO A 564 -2.85 -25.32 -24.76
C PRO A 564 -1.78 -26.29 -25.28
N ALA A 565 -1.93 -26.77 -26.51
CA ALA A 565 -1.08 -27.82 -27.06
C ALA A 565 0.25 -27.32 -27.66
N SER A 566 0.35 -26.03 -27.99
CA SER A 566 1.45 -25.50 -28.83
C SER A 566 1.99 -24.14 -28.42
N SER A 567 1.21 -23.33 -27.69
CA SER A 567 1.65 -21.99 -27.30
C SER A 567 2.64 -22.03 -26.14
N ALA A 568 3.82 -21.46 -26.36
CA ALA A 568 4.79 -21.23 -25.29
C ALA A 568 4.27 -20.21 -24.26
N LEU A 569 3.45 -19.24 -24.70
CA LEU A 569 2.78 -18.30 -23.81
C LEU A 569 1.77 -19.02 -22.91
N TYR A 570 0.97 -19.94 -23.46
CA TYR A 570 0.08 -20.78 -22.65
C TYR A 570 0.86 -21.53 -21.56
N ALA A 571 1.98 -22.18 -21.93
CA ALA A 571 2.78 -22.93 -20.98
C ALA A 571 3.29 -22.06 -19.82
N ALA A 572 3.71 -20.82 -20.12
CA ALA A 572 4.16 -19.85 -19.12
C ALA A 572 3.02 -19.37 -18.20
N LEU A 573 1.83 -19.06 -18.76
CA LEU A 573 0.69 -18.55 -17.98
C LEU A 573 -0.08 -19.64 -17.23
N CYS A 574 -0.14 -20.86 -17.78
CA CYS A 574 -0.74 -22.02 -17.13
C CYS A 574 0.16 -22.52 -16.00
N ALA A 575 1.47 -22.62 -16.27
CA ALA A 575 2.47 -23.24 -15.40
C ALA A 575 1.97 -24.59 -14.83
N PRO A 576 1.82 -25.63 -15.67
CA PRO A 576 1.20 -26.89 -15.26
C PRO A 576 1.96 -27.53 -14.08
N SER A 577 1.19 -27.98 -13.08
CA SER A 577 1.74 -28.67 -11.90
C SER A 577 2.41 -29.98 -12.31
N ALA A 578 3.58 -30.26 -11.73
CA ALA A 578 4.28 -31.52 -11.93
C ALA A 578 3.47 -32.74 -11.44
N ASP A 579 2.63 -32.56 -10.43
CA ASP A 579 1.88 -33.65 -9.78
C ASP A 579 0.55 -33.96 -10.48
N THR A 580 -0.18 -32.92 -10.88
CA THR A 580 -1.56 -33.05 -11.40
C THR A 580 -1.69 -32.77 -12.90
N GLY A 581 -0.69 -32.12 -13.51
CA GLY A 581 -0.74 -31.63 -14.89
C GLY A 581 -1.69 -30.43 -15.12
N GLY A 582 -2.48 -30.04 -14.11
CA GLY A 582 -3.37 -28.87 -14.20
C GLY A 582 -2.63 -27.56 -13.94
N CYS A 583 -3.17 -26.46 -14.47
CA CYS A 583 -2.55 -25.12 -14.35
C CYS A 583 -2.47 -24.64 -12.90
N THR A 584 -1.32 -24.09 -12.48
CA THR A 584 -1.17 -23.44 -11.18
C THR A 584 -1.55 -21.96 -11.19
N PHE A 585 -1.59 -21.33 -12.36
CA PHE A 585 -1.93 -19.91 -12.56
C PHE A 585 -1.11 -18.93 -11.69
N PRO A 586 0.20 -18.75 -11.97
CA PRO A 586 1.06 -17.79 -11.26
C PRO A 586 0.51 -16.37 -11.23
N GLY A 587 0.66 -15.66 -10.11
CA GLY A 587 0.11 -14.29 -9.94
C GLY A 587 0.76 -13.24 -10.86
N THR A 588 2.02 -13.44 -11.25
CA THR A 588 2.73 -12.61 -12.23
C THR A 588 3.70 -13.48 -13.02
N VAL A 589 3.73 -13.27 -14.34
CA VAL A 589 4.62 -13.95 -15.26
C VAL A 589 5.40 -12.89 -16.03
N LYS A 590 6.68 -12.72 -15.71
CA LYS A 590 7.59 -11.91 -16.49
C LYS A 590 8.37 -12.83 -17.43
N LEU A 591 8.40 -12.50 -18.72
CA LEU A 591 9.14 -13.28 -19.70
C LEU A 591 10.62 -12.90 -19.67
N ASP A 592 11.50 -13.89 -19.60
CA ASP A 592 12.95 -13.69 -19.61
C ASP A 592 13.59 -13.98 -20.97
N ALA A 593 12.81 -14.51 -21.91
CA ALA A 593 13.24 -14.89 -23.25
C ALA A 593 12.14 -14.60 -24.27
N ILE A 594 12.52 -14.53 -25.55
CA ILE A 594 11.58 -14.46 -26.66
C ILE A 594 10.85 -15.81 -26.75
N LEU A 595 9.52 -15.77 -26.65
CA LEU A 595 8.68 -16.94 -26.88
C LEU A 595 8.31 -17.04 -28.37
N PRO A 596 8.39 -18.25 -28.97
CA PRO A 596 7.90 -18.44 -30.33
C PRO A 596 6.38 -18.21 -30.35
N CYS A 597 5.92 -17.41 -31.31
CA CYS A 597 4.50 -17.17 -31.50
C CYS A 597 3.78 -18.43 -32.02
N ASP A 598 2.53 -18.61 -31.61
CA ASP A 598 1.67 -19.69 -32.08
C ASP A 598 0.35 -19.18 -32.69
N SER A 599 0.11 -19.47 -33.98
CA SER A 599 -1.12 -19.11 -34.72
C SER A 599 -1.48 -17.63 -34.57
N VAL A 600 -2.56 -17.33 -33.83
CA VAL A 600 -3.10 -15.97 -33.65
C VAL A 600 -2.07 -15.04 -33.01
N GLU A 601 -1.18 -15.57 -32.15
CA GLU A 601 -0.09 -14.81 -31.54
C GLU A 601 0.86 -14.19 -32.57
N CYS A 602 1.01 -14.81 -33.74
CA CYS A 602 1.88 -14.30 -34.80
C CYS A 602 1.27 -13.11 -35.56
N ASP A 603 -0.06 -13.01 -35.55
CA ASP A 603 -0.83 -12.12 -36.45
C ASP A 603 -1.53 -10.97 -35.74
N MET A 604 -1.33 -10.81 -34.43
CA MET A 604 -1.90 -9.72 -33.65
C MET A 604 -0.93 -8.53 -33.50
N ASP A 605 -1.47 -7.31 -33.53
CA ASP A 605 -0.71 -6.09 -33.30
C ASP A 605 -0.70 -5.67 -31.82
N THR A 606 -1.78 -5.96 -31.07
CA THR A 606 -1.88 -5.67 -29.64
C THR A 606 -2.70 -6.71 -28.89
N VAL A 607 -2.49 -6.83 -27.59
CA VAL A 607 -3.27 -7.67 -26.67
C VAL A 607 -3.39 -7.00 -25.31
N PHE A 608 -4.60 -6.99 -24.74
CA PHE A 608 -4.87 -6.44 -23.41
C PHE A 608 -5.00 -7.55 -22.36
N SER A 609 -5.66 -8.65 -22.73
CA SER A 609 -5.87 -9.80 -21.86
C SER A 609 -5.74 -11.14 -22.61
N ALA A 610 -5.36 -12.18 -21.88
CA ALA A 610 -5.30 -13.56 -22.35
C ALA A 610 -6.14 -14.47 -21.45
N LYS A 611 -6.92 -15.37 -22.05
CA LYS A 611 -7.71 -16.41 -21.40
C LYS A 611 -6.94 -17.72 -21.40
N VAL A 612 -6.66 -18.28 -20.24
CA VAL A 612 -5.91 -19.53 -20.08
C VAL A 612 -6.86 -20.59 -19.56
N VAL A 613 -7.12 -21.63 -20.35
CA VAL A 613 -8.00 -22.75 -19.99
C VAL A 613 -7.16 -23.93 -19.51
N ASP A 614 -7.33 -24.34 -18.27
CA ASP A 614 -6.79 -25.59 -17.72
C ASP A 614 -7.48 -26.78 -18.39
N THR A 615 -6.72 -27.55 -19.17
CA THR A 615 -7.23 -28.70 -19.91
C THR A 615 -7.60 -29.89 -19.01
N VAL A 616 -7.14 -29.92 -17.75
CA VAL A 616 -7.44 -30.99 -16.80
C VAL A 616 -8.77 -30.74 -16.10
N SER A 617 -8.96 -29.53 -15.55
CA SER A 617 -10.17 -29.18 -14.79
C SER A 617 -11.27 -28.51 -15.62
N GLY A 618 -10.95 -28.02 -16.83
CA GLY A 618 -11.85 -27.20 -17.65
C GLY A 618 -11.99 -25.75 -17.17
N LEU A 619 -11.23 -25.37 -16.14
CA LEU A 619 -11.26 -24.06 -15.52
C LEU A 619 -10.52 -23.03 -16.38
N HIS A 620 -11.04 -21.81 -16.53
CA HIS A 620 -10.30 -20.74 -17.23
C HIS A 620 -9.99 -19.54 -16.34
N ARG A 621 -8.87 -18.87 -16.61
CA ARG A 621 -8.43 -17.65 -15.92
C ARG A 621 -7.93 -16.61 -16.89
N TYR A 622 -7.97 -15.37 -16.46
CA TYR A 622 -7.50 -14.23 -17.24
C TYR A 622 -6.18 -13.70 -16.70
N TYR A 623 -5.35 -13.27 -17.64
CA TYR A 623 -4.16 -12.46 -17.41
C TYR A 623 -4.30 -11.16 -18.18
N ARG A 624 -3.83 -10.07 -17.59
CA ARG A 624 -3.63 -8.79 -18.26
C ARG A 624 -2.20 -8.66 -18.71
N TYR A 625 -1.99 -8.18 -19.93
CA TYR A 625 -0.68 -7.77 -20.38
C TYR A 625 -0.34 -6.38 -19.82
N SER A 626 0.80 -6.27 -19.15
CA SER A 626 1.38 -4.99 -18.74
C SER A 626 2.40 -4.55 -19.78
N GLN A 627 2.00 -3.55 -20.57
CA GLN A 627 2.80 -3.08 -21.71
C GLN A 627 4.11 -2.45 -21.23
N LEU A 628 5.18 -2.71 -21.99
CA LEU A 628 6.45 -2.00 -21.85
C LEU A 628 6.20 -0.48 -21.87
N PRO A 629 6.91 0.31 -21.04
CA PRO A 629 6.79 1.76 -21.08
C PRO A 629 7.04 2.30 -22.48
N CYS A 630 6.09 3.04 -23.02
CA CYS A 630 6.22 3.68 -24.32
C CYS A 630 5.35 4.95 -24.39
N VAL A 631 5.68 5.84 -25.31
CA VAL A 631 4.99 7.11 -25.57
C VAL A 631 4.52 7.22 -27.01
N ASP A 632 3.50 8.03 -27.24
CA ASP A 632 3.04 8.41 -28.57
C ASP A 632 3.50 9.84 -28.87
N LEU A 633 3.83 10.12 -30.13
CA LEU A 633 4.04 11.50 -30.58
C LEU A 633 2.67 12.17 -30.77
N THR A 634 2.52 13.40 -30.29
CA THR A 634 1.23 14.09 -30.26
C THR A 634 0.68 14.41 -31.66
N PHE A 635 1.53 14.83 -32.59
CA PHE A 635 1.12 15.10 -33.98
C PHE A 635 1.57 13.97 -34.90
N TYR A 636 0.69 13.54 -35.80
CA TYR A 636 0.90 12.41 -36.70
C TYR A 636 0.08 12.57 -37.99
N ASP A 637 0.55 11.95 -39.06
CA ASP A 637 -0.22 11.83 -40.30
C ASP A 637 -1.21 10.69 -40.13
N GLY A 638 -2.49 11.04 -40.08
CA GLY A 638 -3.56 10.19 -39.62
C GLY A 638 -4.49 9.67 -40.71
N VAL A 639 -5.32 8.71 -40.32
CA VAL A 639 -6.47 8.23 -41.09
C VAL A 639 -7.71 8.36 -40.20
N ALA A 640 -8.80 8.85 -40.78
CA ALA A 640 -10.05 8.98 -40.04
C ALA A 640 -10.61 7.60 -39.66
N THR A 641 -10.95 7.46 -38.38
CA THR A 641 -11.67 6.31 -37.84
C THR A 641 -13.08 6.71 -37.48
N SER A 642 -13.98 5.72 -37.43
CA SER A 642 -15.38 5.96 -37.12
C SER A 642 -15.91 4.88 -36.20
N GLN A 643 -16.62 5.31 -35.16
CA GLN A 643 -17.44 4.42 -34.36
C GLN A 643 -18.87 4.36 -34.93
N ASP A 644 -19.40 5.51 -35.33
CA ASP A 644 -20.69 5.63 -35.99
C ASP A 644 -20.76 6.89 -36.87
N THR A 645 -21.94 7.22 -37.37
CA THR A 645 -22.17 8.37 -38.26
C THR A 645 -21.84 9.73 -37.65
N THR A 646 -21.77 9.83 -36.32
CA THR A 646 -21.54 11.08 -35.57
C THR A 646 -20.21 11.10 -34.81
N ARG A 647 -19.65 9.93 -34.48
CA ARG A 647 -18.43 9.80 -33.70
C ARG A 647 -17.29 9.35 -34.61
N ARG A 648 -16.51 10.32 -35.07
CA ARG A 648 -15.29 10.14 -35.87
C ARG A 648 -14.11 10.82 -35.19
N GLN A 649 -12.90 10.43 -35.57
CA GLN A 649 -11.66 10.99 -35.04
C GLN A 649 -10.48 10.64 -35.95
N CYS A 650 -9.44 11.45 -35.93
CA CYS A 650 -8.18 11.19 -36.59
C CYS A 650 -7.29 10.27 -35.76
N ALA A 651 -6.81 9.16 -36.34
CA ALA A 651 -6.00 8.15 -35.65
C ALA A 651 -4.64 7.96 -36.34
N ASN A 652 -3.60 7.62 -35.57
CA ASN A 652 -2.28 7.31 -36.13
C ASN A 652 -2.31 5.89 -36.75
N PRO A 653 -2.13 5.73 -38.07
CA PRO A 653 -2.23 4.44 -38.74
C PRO A 653 -1.14 3.44 -38.35
N LEU A 654 -0.06 3.89 -37.73
CA LEU A 654 1.06 3.06 -37.25
C LEU A 654 0.79 2.44 -35.87
N LEU A 655 -0.24 2.89 -35.16
CA LEU A 655 -0.61 2.38 -33.84
C LEU A 655 -1.87 1.50 -33.93
N PRO A 656 -1.99 0.46 -33.09
CA PRO A 656 -3.17 -0.39 -33.05
C PRO A 656 -4.33 0.29 -32.30
N GLN A 657 -4.97 1.28 -32.92
CA GLN A 657 -5.97 2.15 -32.28
C GLN A 657 -7.42 1.84 -32.68
N ALA A 658 -7.66 1.11 -33.77
CA ALA A 658 -9.00 0.82 -34.26
C ALA A 658 -9.16 -0.62 -34.74
N THR A 659 -10.43 -1.03 -34.86
CA THR A 659 -10.84 -2.38 -35.27
C THR A 659 -10.92 -2.51 -36.80
N VAL A 660 -10.89 -3.75 -37.32
CA VAL A 660 -11.04 -4.04 -38.76
C VAL A 660 -12.51 -4.07 -39.16
N VAL A 661 -12.83 -3.46 -40.30
CA VAL A 661 -14.14 -3.60 -40.97
C VAL A 661 -13.96 -3.64 -42.49
N CYS A 662 -14.53 -4.65 -43.13
CA CYS A 662 -14.38 -4.90 -44.57
C CYS A 662 -15.71 -4.81 -45.33
N CYS A 663 -15.68 -4.23 -46.52
CA CYS A 663 -16.84 -3.98 -47.38
C CYS A 663 -16.58 -4.41 -48.84
N ASN A 664 -17.67 -4.69 -49.57
CA ASN A 664 -17.66 -4.97 -51.01
C ASN A 664 -17.34 -3.69 -51.82
N GLU A 665 -16.95 -3.85 -53.08
CA GLU A 665 -16.56 -2.75 -53.98
C GLU A 665 -17.57 -1.60 -54.10
N ASP A 666 -18.88 -1.89 -54.05
CA ASP A 666 -19.93 -0.87 -54.15
C ASP A 666 -20.25 -0.16 -52.82
N ASP A 667 -19.62 -0.59 -51.71
CA ASP A 667 -19.87 -0.15 -50.32
C ASP A 667 -21.36 -0.14 -49.89
N SER A 668 -22.20 -0.81 -50.68
CA SER A 668 -23.67 -0.79 -50.61
C SER A 668 -24.21 -1.78 -49.58
N THR A 669 -23.38 -2.75 -49.19
CA THR A 669 -23.68 -3.76 -48.18
C THR A 669 -22.41 -4.04 -47.39
N ARG A 670 -22.49 -3.88 -46.06
CA ARG A 670 -21.51 -4.53 -45.17
C ARG A 670 -21.52 -6.00 -45.52
N VAL A 671 -20.37 -6.58 -45.86
CA VAL A 671 -20.28 -8.01 -46.16
C VAL A 671 -20.21 -8.76 -44.85
N GLN A 672 -21.32 -8.72 -44.12
CA GLN A 672 -21.66 -9.69 -43.12
C GLN A 672 -22.12 -10.94 -43.86
N ARG A 673 -21.18 -11.80 -44.25
CA ARG A 673 -21.54 -13.22 -44.23
C ARG A 673 -21.29 -13.69 -42.81
N GLU A 674 -22.27 -14.41 -42.28
CA GLU A 674 -22.11 -15.31 -41.14
C GLU A 674 -20.66 -15.86 -41.13
N TYR A 675 -19.87 -15.47 -40.11
CA TYR A 675 -18.53 -16.00 -39.82
C TYR A 675 -17.34 -15.60 -40.74
N GLY A 676 -17.11 -14.31 -41.03
CA GLY A 676 -15.84 -13.84 -41.63
C GLY A 676 -14.76 -13.43 -40.60
N ASP A 677 -13.66 -14.19 -40.50
CA ASP A 677 -12.53 -14.13 -39.53
C ASP A 677 -11.60 -12.89 -39.60
N TYR A 678 -12.09 -11.66 -39.81
CA TYR A 678 -11.22 -10.48 -39.93
C TYR A 678 -10.57 -10.03 -38.61
N CYS A 679 -11.23 -10.34 -37.48
CA CYS A 679 -10.67 -10.15 -36.15
C CYS A 679 -10.32 -11.53 -35.60
N LYS A 680 -9.15 -11.67 -34.97
CA LYS A 680 -8.71 -12.95 -34.40
C LYS A 680 -9.32 -13.21 -33.03
N PHE A 681 -9.70 -12.16 -32.29
CA PHE A 681 -10.37 -12.23 -30.99
C PHE A 681 -11.18 -10.95 -30.71
N GLY A 682 -12.01 -10.97 -29.67
CA GLY A 682 -12.80 -9.79 -29.26
C GLY A 682 -11.94 -8.70 -28.61
N ASN A 683 -12.23 -7.42 -28.90
CA ASN A 683 -11.42 -6.25 -28.51
C ASN A 683 -10.04 -6.17 -29.17
N GLU A 684 -9.82 -6.88 -30.26
CA GLU A 684 -8.61 -6.70 -31.06
C GLU A 684 -8.62 -5.33 -31.75
N HIS A 685 -7.58 -4.54 -31.48
CA HIS A 685 -7.22 -3.37 -32.28
C HIS A 685 -5.98 -3.67 -33.11
N VAL A 686 -5.93 -3.12 -34.31
CA VAL A 686 -4.83 -3.35 -35.24
C VAL A 686 -4.40 -2.04 -35.86
N THR A 687 -3.24 -2.04 -36.49
CA THR A 687 -2.78 -0.93 -37.34
C THR A 687 -3.63 -0.86 -38.62
N MET A 688 -3.61 0.30 -39.30
CA MET A 688 -4.32 0.45 -40.58
C MET A 688 -3.77 -0.54 -41.64
N ALA A 689 -2.45 -0.77 -41.65
CA ALA A 689 -1.82 -1.71 -42.57
C ALA A 689 -2.34 -3.14 -42.39
N THR A 690 -2.44 -3.60 -41.14
CA THR A 690 -3.00 -4.91 -40.81
C THR A 690 -4.47 -5.01 -41.20
N ALA A 691 -5.26 -3.96 -40.96
CA ALA A 691 -6.67 -3.93 -41.37
C ALA A 691 -6.82 -4.08 -42.89
N VAL A 692 -6.08 -3.29 -43.67
CA VAL A 692 -6.08 -3.33 -45.14
C VAL A 692 -5.68 -4.73 -45.65
N ALA A 693 -4.61 -5.30 -45.09
CA ALA A 693 -4.13 -6.62 -45.49
C ALA A 693 -5.19 -7.71 -45.26
N ARG A 694 -5.87 -7.68 -44.10
CA ARG A 694 -6.92 -8.66 -43.75
C ARG A 694 -8.16 -8.53 -44.64
N CYS A 695 -8.58 -7.31 -44.97
CA CYS A 695 -9.67 -7.14 -45.92
C CYS A 695 -9.29 -7.62 -47.33
N ALA A 696 -8.07 -7.32 -47.78
CA ALA A 696 -7.58 -7.77 -49.09
C ALA A 696 -7.49 -9.30 -49.19
N GLU A 697 -7.06 -9.99 -48.13
CA GLU A 697 -7.02 -11.46 -48.06
C GLU A 697 -8.42 -12.07 -48.28
N ALA A 698 -9.46 -11.38 -47.81
CA ALA A 698 -10.85 -11.76 -47.98
C ALA A 698 -11.45 -11.33 -49.34
N SER A 699 -10.63 -10.79 -50.25
CA SER A 699 -11.10 -10.16 -51.50
C SER A 699 -12.11 -9.02 -51.25
N LEU A 700 -11.90 -8.26 -50.17
CA LEU A 700 -12.67 -7.09 -49.77
C LEU A 700 -11.77 -5.86 -49.64
N SER A 701 -12.39 -4.70 -49.46
CA SER A 701 -11.71 -3.44 -49.16
C SER A 701 -12.10 -2.94 -47.77
N ILE A 702 -11.33 -1.99 -47.21
CA ILE A 702 -11.76 -1.29 -46.00
C ILE A 702 -12.98 -0.44 -46.36
N CYS A 703 -13.97 -0.39 -45.49
CA CYS A 703 -15.22 0.34 -45.74
C CYS A 703 -15.00 1.85 -45.93
N THR A 704 -15.75 2.48 -46.85
CA THR A 704 -15.69 3.93 -47.11
C THR A 704 -16.82 4.70 -46.41
N ASN A 705 -17.92 4.04 -46.02
CA ASN A 705 -19.08 4.66 -45.37
C ASN A 705 -19.17 4.29 -43.88
N THR A 706 -19.55 5.27 -43.06
CA THR A 706 -19.76 5.08 -41.62
C THR A 706 -21.02 4.28 -41.34
N HIS A 707 -20.94 3.27 -40.48
CA HIS A 707 -22.14 2.65 -39.94
C HIS A 707 -22.03 2.34 -38.46
N LYS A 708 -23.18 2.09 -37.82
CA LYS A 708 -23.26 1.87 -36.36
C LYS A 708 -22.37 0.72 -35.90
N SER A 709 -21.59 0.95 -34.84
CA SER A 709 -20.80 -0.06 -34.15
C SER A 709 -21.64 -0.96 -33.25
N GLY A 710 -21.51 -2.26 -33.42
CA GLY A 710 -21.91 -3.32 -32.51
C GLY A 710 -21.02 -4.54 -32.74
N TRP A 711 -21.03 -5.52 -31.83
CA TRP A 711 -20.21 -6.74 -31.93
C TRP A 711 -20.39 -7.50 -33.25
N SER A 712 -21.60 -7.55 -33.80
CA SER A 712 -21.87 -8.20 -35.09
C SER A 712 -21.21 -7.48 -36.27
N SER A 713 -20.70 -6.27 -36.08
CA SER A 713 -20.23 -5.38 -37.14
C SER A 713 -18.81 -4.83 -36.96
N SER A 714 -18.09 -5.28 -35.92
CA SER A 714 -16.75 -4.81 -35.54
C SER A 714 -16.04 -5.85 -34.66
N CYS A 715 -14.75 -5.64 -34.33
CA CYS A 715 -14.07 -6.49 -33.35
C CYS A 715 -14.47 -6.20 -31.90
N ALA A 716 -15.22 -5.12 -31.64
CA ALA A 716 -15.60 -4.68 -30.30
C ALA A 716 -16.79 -3.71 -30.33
N GLU A 717 -17.81 -3.97 -29.50
CA GLU A 717 -18.95 -3.06 -29.41
C GLU A 717 -18.51 -1.65 -28.97
N GLY A 718 -18.97 -0.65 -29.71
CA GLY A 718 -18.69 0.74 -29.40
C GLY A 718 -17.25 1.18 -29.65
N SER A 719 -16.45 0.37 -30.35
CA SER A 719 -15.08 0.73 -30.71
C SER A 719 -15.01 1.39 -32.09
N HIS A 720 -13.99 2.22 -32.28
CA HIS A 720 -13.72 2.84 -33.57
C HIS A 720 -13.20 1.80 -34.57
N GLN A 721 -13.50 2.04 -35.83
CA GLN A 721 -13.16 1.17 -36.95
C GLN A 721 -12.25 1.93 -37.91
N TRP A 722 -11.29 1.23 -38.52
CA TRP A 722 -10.55 1.76 -39.64
C TRP A 722 -11.46 1.96 -40.83
N MET A 723 -11.35 3.13 -41.45
CA MET A 723 -12.15 3.50 -42.61
C MET A 723 -11.24 3.94 -43.75
N GLN A 724 -11.64 3.68 -44.98
CA GLN A 724 -11.00 4.24 -46.16
C GLN A 724 -11.59 5.62 -46.43
N LEU A 725 -11.30 6.53 -45.51
CA LEU A 725 -11.67 7.94 -45.56
C LEU A 725 -10.47 8.79 -45.96
N ASP A 726 -10.71 10.08 -46.20
CA ASP A 726 -9.66 11.05 -46.48
C ASP A 726 -8.60 11.04 -45.37
N ALA A 727 -7.33 11.22 -45.77
CA ALA A 727 -6.24 11.45 -44.83
C ALA A 727 -6.59 12.64 -43.94
N CYS A 728 -6.21 12.55 -42.67
CA CYS A 728 -6.43 13.61 -41.70
C CYS A 728 -5.12 13.91 -40.99
N THR A 729 -4.89 15.18 -40.68
CA THR A 729 -3.73 15.60 -39.89
C THR A 729 -4.27 16.50 -38.79
N PRO A 730 -3.99 16.22 -37.51
CA PRO A 730 -4.41 17.12 -36.43
C PRO A 730 -3.89 18.54 -36.65
N GLN A 731 -4.73 19.54 -36.39
CA GLN A 731 -4.37 20.95 -36.50
C GLN A 731 -3.83 21.47 -35.16
N ALA A 732 -3.07 22.56 -35.22
CA ALA A 732 -2.57 23.26 -34.04
C ALA A 732 -3.28 24.61 -33.90
N GLN A 733 -4.00 24.80 -32.80
CA GLN A 733 -4.51 26.11 -32.42
C GLN A 733 -3.47 26.81 -31.53
N VAL A 734 -2.76 27.78 -32.08
CA VAL A 734 -1.69 28.52 -31.39
C VAL A 734 -2.28 29.70 -30.62
N TYR A 735 -2.01 29.74 -29.32
CA TYR A 735 -2.43 30.79 -28.42
C TYR A 735 -1.39 31.93 -28.36
N PRO A 736 -1.77 33.16 -27.94
CA PRO A 736 -0.81 34.26 -27.80
C PRO A 736 0.36 33.99 -26.85
N SER A 737 0.21 33.05 -25.92
CA SER A 737 1.29 32.58 -25.03
C SER A 737 2.34 31.70 -25.76
N GLY A 738 2.02 31.19 -26.95
CA GLY A 738 2.79 30.15 -27.63
C GLY A 738 2.32 28.73 -27.30
N ASP A 739 1.41 28.56 -26.35
CA ASP A 739 0.78 27.25 -26.08
C ASP A 739 -0.07 26.79 -27.26
N ILE A 740 -0.24 25.48 -27.37
CA ILE A 740 -1.01 24.85 -28.44
C ILE A 740 -2.22 24.11 -27.87
N GLY A 741 -3.37 24.31 -28.50
CA GLY A 741 -4.50 23.38 -28.45
C GLY A 741 -4.39 22.38 -29.60
N PHE A 742 -4.47 21.09 -29.27
CA PHE A 742 -4.56 20.02 -30.29
C PHE A 742 -5.99 19.97 -30.81
N VAL A 743 -6.15 20.07 -32.14
CA VAL A 743 -7.46 20.06 -32.78
C VAL A 743 -7.56 18.86 -33.71
N ASP A 744 -8.54 17.98 -33.47
CA ASP A 744 -8.88 16.90 -34.40
C ASP A 744 -9.90 17.43 -35.42
N PRO A 745 -9.53 17.56 -36.71
CA PRO A 745 -10.41 18.19 -37.70
C PRO A 745 -11.59 17.30 -38.13
N VAL A 746 -11.61 16.03 -37.71
CA VAL A 746 -12.63 15.04 -38.12
C VAL A 746 -13.68 14.82 -37.02
N THR A 747 -13.39 15.22 -35.78
CA THR A 747 -14.30 14.97 -34.66
C THR A 747 -15.23 16.13 -34.36
N GLU A 748 -16.45 15.78 -33.94
CA GLU A 748 -17.45 16.71 -33.40
C GLU A 748 -17.93 16.28 -32.01
N SER A 749 -17.36 15.21 -31.45
CA SER A 749 -17.89 14.53 -30.25
C SER A 749 -16.99 14.58 -29.01
N TYR A 750 -15.76 15.07 -29.15
CA TYR A 750 -14.75 15.06 -28.08
C TYR A 750 -14.27 16.47 -27.77
N ASP A 751 -14.92 17.11 -26.78
CA ASP A 751 -14.74 18.53 -26.46
C ASP A 751 -13.27 18.94 -26.23
N GLU A 752 -12.44 18.06 -25.65
CA GLU A 752 -11.03 18.34 -25.33
C GLU A 752 -10.12 18.58 -26.55
N VAL A 753 -10.54 18.12 -27.74
CA VAL A 753 -9.80 18.26 -29.01
C VAL A 753 -10.55 19.07 -30.07
N LEU A 754 -11.59 19.81 -29.67
CA LEU A 754 -12.27 20.76 -30.54
C LEU A 754 -11.56 22.12 -30.58
N VAL A 755 -11.84 22.91 -31.61
CA VAL A 755 -11.41 24.30 -31.68
C VAL A 755 -11.95 25.06 -30.45
N SER A 756 -11.08 25.81 -29.79
CA SER A 756 -11.37 26.54 -28.55
C SER A 756 -11.74 25.64 -27.36
N SER A 757 -11.24 24.39 -27.31
CA SER A 757 -11.47 23.46 -26.20
C SER A 757 -10.99 24.00 -24.85
N GLY A 758 -9.99 24.89 -24.86
CA GLY A 758 -9.30 25.39 -23.66
C GLY A 758 -8.29 24.39 -23.06
N SER A 759 -8.21 23.17 -23.60
CA SER A 759 -7.17 22.20 -23.24
C SER A 759 -5.90 22.54 -24.01
N THR A 760 -4.94 23.19 -23.34
CA THR A 760 -3.71 23.69 -23.96
C THR A 760 -2.48 23.08 -23.30
N PHE A 761 -1.38 23.04 -24.05
CA PHE A 761 -0.08 22.59 -23.55
C PHE A 761 1.06 23.35 -24.23
N ALA A 762 2.15 23.54 -23.48
CA ALA A 762 3.35 24.18 -23.99
C ALA A 762 4.10 23.26 -24.97
N VAL A 763 4.68 23.85 -26.00
CA VAL A 763 5.63 23.19 -26.92
C VAL A 763 6.95 23.94 -26.97
N ARG A 764 7.97 23.32 -27.56
CA ARG A 764 9.30 23.93 -27.73
C ARG A 764 9.45 24.44 -29.15
N TRP A 765 9.10 25.72 -29.35
CA TRP A 765 9.25 26.42 -30.61
C TRP A 765 10.73 26.67 -30.94
N THR A 766 11.06 26.53 -32.23
CA THR A 766 12.37 26.92 -32.75
C THR A 766 12.50 28.45 -32.69
N ASP A 767 13.64 28.92 -32.18
CA ASP A 767 13.96 30.35 -32.00
C ASP A 767 12.95 31.14 -31.15
N ASP A 768 12.19 30.46 -30.28
CA ASP A 768 11.09 31.04 -29.47
C ASP A 768 10.08 31.85 -30.32
N SER A 769 9.86 31.41 -31.56
CA SER A 769 9.00 32.08 -32.53
C SER A 769 7.77 31.25 -32.88
N TYR A 770 6.60 31.87 -32.85
CA TYR A 770 5.32 31.18 -33.10
C TYR A 770 4.30 32.10 -33.78
N PRO A 771 3.28 31.52 -34.46
CA PRO A 771 2.21 32.30 -35.07
C PRO A 771 1.45 33.14 -34.06
N THR A 772 1.48 34.47 -34.23
CA THR A 772 0.68 35.41 -33.42
C THR A 772 -0.18 36.29 -34.31
N ALA A 773 -1.43 36.53 -33.91
CA ALA A 773 -2.32 37.43 -34.63
C ALA A 773 -1.91 38.90 -34.44
N VAL A 774 -1.68 39.62 -35.53
CA VAL A 774 -1.39 41.06 -35.52
C VAL A 774 -2.59 41.81 -36.11
N GLY A 775 -3.19 42.71 -35.34
CA GLY A 775 -4.42 43.41 -35.75
C GLY A 775 -5.62 42.48 -35.97
N GLY A 776 -5.63 41.30 -35.33
CA GLY A 776 -6.67 40.27 -35.48
C GLY A 776 -6.49 39.37 -36.69
N VAL A 777 -5.36 39.45 -37.40
CA VAL A 777 -5.05 38.62 -38.58
C VAL A 777 -3.87 37.70 -38.26
N CYS A 778 -4.05 36.41 -38.48
CA CYS A 778 -2.98 35.42 -38.36
C CYS A 778 -2.07 35.39 -39.59
N PRO A 779 -0.84 34.82 -39.50
CA PRO A 779 0.02 34.60 -40.65
C PRO A 779 -0.71 33.89 -41.79
N ALA A 780 -0.37 34.21 -43.04
CA ALA A 780 -1.01 33.64 -44.23
C ALA A 780 -0.97 32.11 -44.15
N SER A 781 -2.14 31.45 -44.24
CA SER A 781 -2.47 30.01 -44.09
C SER A 781 -3.06 29.55 -42.74
N CYS A 782 -3.02 30.39 -41.70
CA CYS A 782 -3.75 30.14 -40.45
C CYS A 782 -5.07 30.92 -40.40
N GLU A 783 -6.08 30.34 -39.78
CA GLU A 783 -7.37 30.98 -39.51
C GLU A 783 -7.36 31.67 -38.14
N ALA A 784 -7.86 32.91 -38.10
CA ALA A 784 -8.01 33.66 -36.86
C ALA A 784 -9.29 33.22 -36.12
N VAL A 785 -9.13 32.67 -34.92
CA VAL A 785 -10.23 32.18 -34.07
C VAL A 785 -10.29 33.01 -32.79
N VAL A 786 -11.46 33.60 -32.51
CA VAL A 786 -11.68 34.41 -31.29
C VAL A 786 -12.11 33.50 -30.15
N VAL A 787 -11.27 33.43 -29.11
CA VAL A 787 -11.52 32.68 -27.87
C VAL A 787 -11.75 33.66 -26.73
N ALA A 788 -12.86 33.50 -25.99
CA ALA A 788 -13.25 34.45 -24.95
C ALA A 788 -12.18 34.64 -23.85
N SER A 789 -11.45 33.58 -23.50
CA SER A 789 -10.43 33.59 -22.45
C SER A 789 -9.04 34.05 -22.92
N ALA A 790 -8.76 34.03 -24.22
CA ALA A 790 -7.41 34.21 -24.76
C ALA A 790 -7.29 35.27 -25.88
N GLY A 791 -8.40 35.86 -26.33
CA GLY A 791 -8.39 36.78 -27.46
C GLY A 791 -8.31 36.05 -28.80
N VAL A 792 -7.50 36.56 -29.75
CA VAL A 792 -7.36 35.95 -31.08
C VAL A 792 -6.26 34.89 -31.06
N THR A 793 -6.63 33.67 -31.40
CA THR A 793 -5.74 32.51 -31.58
C THR A 793 -5.62 32.17 -33.06
N CYS A 794 -4.58 31.43 -33.45
CA CYS A 794 -4.34 31.03 -34.83
C CYS A 794 -4.50 29.53 -35.00
N LEU A 795 -5.57 29.09 -35.68
CA LEU A 795 -5.77 27.70 -36.07
C LEU A 795 -5.00 27.43 -37.36
N CYS A 796 -4.02 26.54 -37.30
CA CYS A 796 -3.11 26.29 -38.41
C CYS A 796 -3.09 24.80 -38.78
N ASN A 797 -2.97 24.53 -40.08
CA ASN A 797 -2.56 23.21 -40.55
C ASN A 797 -1.08 22.98 -40.20
N VAL A 798 -0.71 21.73 -40.04
CA VAL A 798 0.66 21.34 -39.71
C VAL A 798 1.19 20.29 -40.68
N THR A 799 2.51 20.21 -40.77
CA THR A 799 3.24 19.15 -41.48
C THR A 799 4.20 18.50 -40.51
N ILE A 800 4.16 17.17 -40.40
CA ILE A 800 5.04 16.43 -39.49
C ILE A 800 6.26 15.95 -40.28
N ASN A 801 7.45 16.33 -39.80
CA ASN A 801 8.71 15.88 -40.38
C ASN A 801 9.38 14.93 -39.39
N THR A 802 9.40 13.64 -39.71
CA THR A 802 10.07 12.60 -38.92
C THR A 802 11.17 11.97 -39.75
N GLY A 803 12.35 11.76 -39.17
CA GLY A 803 13.48 11.17 -39.85
C GLY A 803 14.70 11.02 -38.93
N PRO A 804 15.87 10.68 -39.49
CA PRO A 804 17.07 10.53 -38.70
C PRO A 804 17.48 11.86 -38.05
N ALA A 805 17.93 11.81 -36.80
CA ALA A 805 18.50 12.98 -36.12
C ALA A 805 19.86 13.35 -36.76
N PHE A 806 20.67 12.33 -37.05
CA PHE A 806 21.95 12.42 -37.73
C PHE A 806 21.92 11.61 -39.02
N ALA A 807 22.22 12.25 -40.14
CA ALA A 807 22.12 11.63 -41.47
C ALA A 807 23.29 10.67 -41.74
N THR A 808 24.48 10.98 -41.22
CA THR A 808 25.70 10.20 -41.42
C THR A 808 26.48 10.04 -40.12
N LEU A 809 27.41 9.09 -40.07
CA LEU A 809 28.27 8.88 -38.90
C LEU A 809 29.14 10.10 -38.57
N ASP A 810 29.54 10.89 -39.58
CA ASP A 810 30.33 12.11 -39.39
C ASP A 810 29.52 13.24 -38.71
N ASP A 811 28.19 13.15 -38.74
CA ASP A 811 27.30 14.11 -38.06
C ASP A 811 27.11 13.78 -36.57
N LEU A 812 27.57 12.61 -36.11
CA LEU A 812 27.40 12.19 -34.71
C LEU A 812 28.23 13.08 -33.78
N PRO A 813 27.63 13.61 -32.69
CA PRO A 813 28.38 14.24 -31.63
C PRO A 813 29.37 13.27 -31.00
N THR A 814 30.57 13.78 -30.68
CA THR A 814 31.68 12.98 -30.15
C THR A 814 31.67 12.82 -28.63
N THR A 815 30.62 13.29 -27.93
CA THR A 815 30.51 13.18 -26.47
C THR A 815 29.15 12.65 -26.04
N ALA A 816 29.11 11.87 -24.96
CA ALA A 816 27.84 11.36 -24.41
C ALA A 816 26.91 12.50 -23.97
N ALA A 817 27.46 13.62 -23.49
CA ALA A 817 26.68 14.78 -23.10
C ALA A 817 25.93 15.41 -24.29
N ALA A 818 26.61 15.65 -25.41
CA ALA A 818 25.99 16.22 -26.61
C ALA A 818 24.96 15.27 -27.24
N LEU A 819 25.19 13.95 -27.17
CA LEU A 819 24.21 12.96 -27.62
C LEU A 819 22.91 13.00 -26.81
N ARG A 820 23.00 13.09 -25.47
CA ARG A 820 21.82 13.24 -24.59
C ARG A 820 21.03 14.53 -24.81
N GLU A 821 21.70 15.58 -25.30
CA GLU A 821 21.04 16.85 -25.63
C GLU A 821 20.41 16.85 -27.02
N SER A 822 20.85 15.96 -27.91
CA SER A 822 20.40 15.93 -29.31
C SER A 822 19.36 14.85 -29.59
N LEU A 823 19.38 13.75 -28.85
CA LEU A 823 18.46 12.62 -29.02
C LEU A 823 17.47 12.59 -27.85
N HIS A 824 16.19 12.54 -28.16
CA HIS A 824 15.11 12.60 -27.15
C HIS A 824 14.11 11.44 -27.24
N ILE A 825 14.24 10.58 -28.25
CA ILE A 825 13.36 9.43 -28.45
C ILE A 825 14.09 8.18 -27.97
N GLY A 826 13.51 7.47 -27.00
CA GLY A 826 14.08 6.24 -26.48
C GLY A 826 14.03 5.09 -27.48
N ALA A 827 14.87 4.08 -27.28
CA ALA A 827 14.86 2.82 -28.02
C ALA A 827 14.46 1.67 -27.11
N VAL A 828 13.76 0.69 -27.67
CA VAL A 828 13.41 -0.54 -26.95
C VAL A 828 14.70 -1.35 -26.70
N PRO A 829 14.85 -2.01 -25.54
CA PRO A 829 16.00 -2.88 -25.27
C PRO A 829 16.28 -3.87 -26.40
N LEU A 830 17.55 -3.98 -26.81
CA LEU A 830 17.95 -4.70 -28.03
C LEU A 830 17.68 -6.21 -27.97
N ASP A 831 17.64 -6.78 -26.77
CA ASP A 831 17.31 -8.18 -26.50
C ASP A 831 15.82 -8.51 -26.70
N THR A 832 14.98 -7.50 -26.91
CA THR A 832 13.56 -7.69 -27.28
C THR A 832 13.35 -7.95 -28.77
N PHE A 833 14.37 -7.69 -29.61
CA PHE A 833 14.32 -7.93 -31.04
C PHE A 833 14.89 -9.31 -31.40
N ASP A 834 14.50 -9.83 -32.57
CA ASP A 834 15.04 -11.08 -33.10
C ASP A 834 16.55 -10.94 -33.38
N GLU A 835 17.31 -12.02 -33.16
CA GLU A 835 18.76 -12.04 -33.35
C GLU A 835 19.13 -11.60 -34.78
N GLY A 836 20.11 -10.69 -34.90
CA GLY A 836 20.55 -10.14 -36.18
C GLY A 836 19.72 -8.94 -36.69
N THR A 837 18.70 -8.49 -35.95
CA THR A 837 17.97 -7.24 -36.29
C THR A 837 18.90 -6.01 -36.26
N PHE A 838 19.83 -6.00 -35.31
CA PHE A 838 20.83 -4.95 -35.15
C PHE A 838 22.24 -5.53 -35.17
N THR A 839 23.17 -4.76 -35.71
CA THR A 839 24.61 -5.07 -35.70
C THR A 839 25.38 -3.93 -35.06
N ARG A 840 26.39 -4.27 -34.25
CA ARG A 840 27.23 -3.24 -33.61
C ARG A 840 28.03 -2.52 -34.69
N CYS A 841 28.03 -1.19 -34.65
CA CYS A 841 28.85 -0.37 -35.52
C CYS A 841 30.34 -0.63 -35.25
N THR A 842 31.11 -0.86 -36.31
CA THR A 842 32.57 -1.13 -36.25
C THR A 842 33.40 -0.03 -36.93
N ASP A 843 32.74 1.06 -37.34
CA ASP A 843 33.43 2.23 -37.89
C ASP A 843 34.40 2.82 -36.84
N PRO A 844 35.56 3.38 -37.25
CA PRO A 844 36.49 4.04 -36.32
C PRO A 844 35.84 5.08 -35.41
N LEU A 845 34.86 5.85 -35.88
CA LEU A 845 34.15 6.84 -35.05
C LEU A 845 33.33 6.16 -33.94
N CYS A 846 32.59 5.11 -34.28
CA CYS A 846 31.82 4.32 -33.32
C CYS A 846 32.72 3.61 -32.29
N THR A 847 33.91 3.15 -32.72
CA THR A 847 34.88 2.50 -31.84
C THR A 847 35.47 3.51 -30.85
N ALA A 848 35.82 4.71 -31.31
CA ALA A 848 36.31 5.79 -30.44
C ALA A 848 35.24 6.21 -29.41
N LEU A 849 33.98 6.40 -29.84
CA LEU A 849 32.86 6.68 -28.94
C LEU A 849 32.68 5.61 -27.85
N ALA A 850 32.86 4.33 -28.19
CA ALA A 850 32.77 3.24 -27.24
C ALA A 850 33.94 3.19 -26.24
N GLU A 851 35.15 3.55 -26.67
CA GLU A 851 36.35 3.53 -25.82
C GLU A 851 36.45 4.77 -24.92
N ASP A 852 36.14 5.95 -25.46
CA ASP A 852 36.35 7.24 -24.78
C ASP A 852 35.13 7.69 -23.97
N GLU A 853 33.92 7.39 -24.44
CA GLU A 853 32.65 7.91 -23.89
C GLU A 853 31.67 6.80 -23.45
N ASP A 854 32.05 5.52 -23.56
CA ASP A 854 31.20 4.35 -23.28
C ASP A 854 29.88 4.35 -24.08
N VAL A 855 29.90 4.95 -25.29
CA VAL A 855 28.75 5.02 -26.20
C VAL A 855 28.81 3.88 -27.21
N ILE A 856 27.76 3.05 -27.27
CA ILE A 856 27.68 1.93 -28.22
C ILE A 856 26.61 2.20 -29.27
N VAL A 857 27.02 2.26 -30.55
CA VAL A 857 26.12 2.48 -31.69
C VAL A 857 25.76 1.13 -32.34
N TRP A 858 24.46 0.93 -32.56
CA TRP A 858 23.87 -0.24 -33.20
C TRP A 858 23.11 0.17 -34.45
N LEU A 859 23.40 -0.49 -35.57
CA LEU A 859 22.86 -0.19 -36.88
C LEU A 859 21.83 -1.25 -37.27
N ALA A 860 20.70 -0.81 -37.82
CA ALA A 860 19.66 -1.72 -38.29
C ALA A 860 20.15 -2.51 -39.50
N THR A 861 20.17 -3.85 -39.40
CA THR A 861 20.66 -4.72 -40.47
C THR A 861 19.85 -4.57 -41.75
N ALA A 862 18.54 -4.36 -41.62
CA ALA A 862 17.63 -4.14 -42.74
C ALA A 862 17.94 -2.85 -43.53
N SER A 863 18.75 -1.93 -42.99
CA SER A 863 19.23 -0.74 -43.69
C SER A 863 20.56 -0.95 -44.40
N GLY A 864 21.07 -2.19 -44.44
CA GLY A 864 22.40 -2.48 -44.96
C GLY A 864 23.53 -2.05 -44.03
N GLY A 865 23.25 -1.85 -42.73
CA GLY A 865 24.24 -1.47 -41.74
C GLY A 865 24.75 -0.03 -41.89
N VAL A 866 23.87 0.89 -42.31
CA VAL A 866 24.13 2.34 -42.34
C VAL A 866 23.40 3.04 -41.20
N LEU A 867 23.86 4.23 -40.82
CA LEU A 867 23.19 5.08 -39.85
C LEU A 867 21.85 5.58 -40.43
N ASP A 868 20.76 5.36 -39.70
CA ASP A 868 19.39 5.72 -40.06
C ASP A 868 18.56 6.02 -38.81
N ASP A 869 17.25 6.27 -38.97
CA ASP A 869 16.33 6.59 -37.87
C ASP A 869 15.97 5.40 -36.97
N ARG A 870 16.37 4.19 -37.35
CA ARG A 870 16.23 2.96 -36.56
C ARG A 870 17.47 2.63 -35.75
N SER A 871 18.59 3.28 -36.04
CA SER A 871 19.85 3.05 -35.36
C SER A 871 19.73 3.43 -33.87
N VAL A 872 20.28 2.58 -33.00
CA VAL A 872 20.17 2.71 -31.54
C VAL A 872 21.53 3.07 -30.95
N LEU A 873 21.56 4.07 -30.10
CA LEU A 873 22.74 4.49 -29.36
C LEU A 873 22.52 4.16 -27.88
N SER A 874 23.38 3.32 -27.31
CA SER A 874 23.50 3.17 -25.87
C SER A 874 24.43 4.25 -25.35
N VAL A 875 23.88 5.18 -24.57
CA VAL A 875 24.57 6.37 -24.08
C VAL A 875 24.58 6.34 -22.55
N PRO A 876 25.73 6.47 -21.87
CA PRO A 876 25.77 6.42 -20.42
C PRO A 876 24.92 7.53 -19.80
N HIS A 877 24.21 7.18 -18.73
CA HIS A 877 23.37 8.12 -18.00
C HIS A 877 24.22 9.22 -17.34
N ARG A 878 23.62 10.39 -17.03
CA ARG A 878 24.32 11.47 -16.31
C ARG A 878 24.81 10.99 -14.94
N TRP A 879 24.02 10.11 -14.34
CA TRP A 879 24.31 9.45 -13.07
C TRP A 879 24.81 8.03 -13.32
N PRO A 880 26.10 7.72 -13.07
CA PRO A 880 26.67 6.40 -13.36
C PRO A 880 26.05 5.23 -12.58
N SER A 881 25.29 5.52 -11.51
CA SER A 881 24.51 4.56 -10.73
C SER A 881 23.21 4.12 -11.42
N LEU A 882 22.84 4.77 -12.53
CA LEU A 882 21.67 4.43 -13.35
C LEU A 882 22.09 3.74 -14.64
N ALA A 883 21.18 2.94 -15.21
CA ALA A 883 21.42 2.23 -16.46
C ALA A 883 21.64 3.20 -17.64
N PRO A 884 22.47 2.84 -18.63
CA PRO A 884 22.62 3.62 -19.85
C PRO A 884 21.27 3.86 -20.54
N LEU A 885 21.11 5.05 -21.12
CA LEU A 885 19.99 5.39 -21.97
C LEU A 885 20.13 4.66 -23.30
N LEU A 886 19.04 4.08 -23.80
CA LEU A 886 18.96 3.58 -25.17
C LEU A 886 18.16 4.61 -25.95
N LEU A 887 18.79 5.27 -26.93
CA LEU A 887 18.22 6.37 -27.69
C LEU A 887 18.19 6.02 -29.18
N LEU A 888 17.10 6.33 -29.87
CA LEU A 888 17.02 6.22 -31.33
C LEU A 888 17.71 7.42 -31.96
N ASN A 889 18.38 7.21 -33.10
CA ASN A 889 18.84 8.27 -33.99
C ASN A 889 17.65 8.91 -34.72
N LYS A 890 16.62 9.37 -34.01
CA LYS A 890 15.33 9.78 -34.58
C LYS A 890 14.92 11.13 -34.01
N GLN A 891 14.39 11.98 -34.89
CA GLN A 891 13.78 13.24 -34.51
C GLN A 891 12.43 13.41 -35.20
N SER A 892 11.51 14.11 -34.54
CA SER A 892 10.23 14.50 -35.11
C SER A 892 9.95 15.96 -34.81
N THR A 893 9.66 16.74 -35.84
CA THR A 893 9.31 18.16 -35.75
C THR A 893 7.97 18.41 -36.41
N VAL A 894 7.24 19.40 -35.90
CA VAL A 894 5.98 19.86 -36.47
C VAL A 894 6.24 21.22 -37.08
N SER A 895 6.02 21.32 -38.39
CA SER A 895 6.04 22.60 -39.12
C SER A 895 4.64 23.16 -39.15
N VAL A 896 4.53 24.42 -38.75
CA VAL A 896 3.32 25.22 -38.90
C VAL A 896 3.56 26.16 -40.06
N GLU A 897 2.58 26.25 -40.97
CA GLU A 897 2.70 27.12 -42.13
C GLU A 897 3.01 28.57 -41.72
N GLY A 898 3.84 29.27 -42.52
CA GLY A 898 4.46 30.54 -42.13
C GLY A 898 5.91 30.42 -41.63
N GLY A 899 6.48 29.22 -41.62
CA GLY A 899 7.91 28.96 -41.34
C GLY A 899 8.23 28.70 -39.87
N PHE A 900 7.20 28.52 -39.03
CA PHE A 900 7.37 28.23 -37.61
C PHE A 900 7.47 26.72 -37.42
N THR A 901 8.31 26.28 -36.49
CA THR A 901 8.49 24.85 -36.20
C THR A 901 8.63 24.62 -34.71
N PHE A 902 8.21 23.44 -34.25
CA PHE A 902 8.45 23.00 -32.87
C PHE A 902 8.74 21.51 -32.84
N ARG A 903 9.41 21.04 -31.78
CA ARG A 903 9.64 19.59 -31.59
C ARG A 903 8.33 18.89 -31.29
N ASN A 904 8.05 17.78 -31.99
CA ASN A 904 6.84 16.98 -31.76
C ASN A 904 6.89 16.35 -30.36
N PRO A 905 5.99 16.74 -29.43
CA PRO A 905 6.09 16.31 -28.04
C PRO A 905 5.58 14.86 -27.85
N PRO A 906 6.20 14.07 -26.96
CA PRO A 906 5.68 12.78 -26.55
C PRO A 906 4.55 12.93 -25.50
N ASN A 907 3.67 11.94 -25.44
CA ASN A 907 2.69 11.76 -24.38
C ASN A 907 2.51 10.27 -24.05
N PHE A 908 2.27 9.95 -22.77
CA PHE A 908 2.04 8.56 -22.35
C PHE A 908 0.60 8.10 -22.55
N ILE A 909 -0.34 9.04 -22.47
CA ILE A 909 -1.77 8.78 -22.52
C ILE A 909 -2.26 9.06 -23.94
N PRO A 910 -2.64 8.03 -24.73
CA PRO A 910 -2.97 8.19 -26.13
C PRO A 910 -4.02 9.27 -26.43
N LEU A 911 -3.73 10.05 -27.48
CA LEU A 911 -4.59 11.09 -28.05
C LEU A 911 -5.09 10.65 -29.43
N GLY A 912 -6.35 10.94 -29.76
CA GLY A 912 -6.96 10.68 -31.09
C GLY A 912 -6.97 9.20 -31.50
N GLY A 913 -8.04 8.72 -32.14
CA GLY A 913 -8.14 7.30 -32.52
C GLY A 913 -8.40 6.32 -31.35
N SER A 914 -7.95 6.65 -30.14
CA SER A 914 -7.94 5.79 -28.95
C SER A 914 -9.04 6.12 -27.94
N PHE A 915 -9.98 7.02 -28.27
CA PHE A 915 -11.08 7.39 -27.39
C PHE A 915 -12.06 6.22 -27.22
N PHE A 916 -11.85 5.42 -26.17
CA PHE A 916 -12.81 4.41 -25.79
C PHE A 916 -14.10 5.05 -25.27
N THR A 917 -15.26 4.47 -25.61
CA THR A 917 -16.54 5.11 -25.37
C THR A 917 -16.90 5.29 -23.88
N PRO A 918 -17.50 6.43 -23.50
CA PRO A 918 -17.86 6.76 -22.12
C PRO A 918 -19.04 5.96 -21.54
N HIS A 919 -19.71 5.10 -22.32
CA HIS A 919 -20.95 4.43 -21.90
C HIS A 919 -20.77 3.21 -21.00
N ARG A 920 -19.54 2.71 -20.79
CA ARG A 920 -19.23 1.63 -19.83
C ARG A 920 -18.03 2.01 -18.95
N ALA A 921 -18.26 2.85 -17.92
CA ALA A 921 -17.24 3.42 -17.03
C ALA A 921 -16.31 2.41 -16.31
N TRP A 922 -16.65 1.11 -16.32
CA TRP A 922 -15.86 0.04 -15.68
C TRP A 922 -14.70 -0.46 -16.56
N LEU A 923 -14.80 -0.33 -17.88
CA LEU A 923 -13.78 -0.74 -18.86
C LEU A 923 -12.51 0.12 -18.81
N THR A 924 -12.63 1.37 -18.37
CA THR A 924 -11.56 2.38 -18.48
C THR A 924 -10.56 2.35 -17.32
N LYS A 925 -10.91 1.77 -16.16
CA LYS A 925 -10.05 1.84 -14.97
C LYS A 925 -8.75 1.05 -15.15
N ALA A 926 -8.83 -0.18 -15.64
CA ALA A 926 -7.67 -1.08 -15.69
C ALA A 926 -6.81 -0.94 -16.96
N VAL A 927 -7.40 -0.55 -18.10
CA VAL A 927 -6.69 -0.46 -19.39
C VAL A 927 -5.65 0.67 -19.41
N TRP A 928 -5.93 1.79 -18.73
CA TRP A 928 -5.08 2.98 -18.74
C TRP A 928 -4.10 3.07 -17.57
N ASN A 929 -4.29 2.25 -16.54
CA ASN A 929 -3.52 2.35 -15.30
C ASN A 929 -2.02 2.24 -15.52
N ASP A 930 -1.54 1.33 -16.37
CA ASP A 930 -0.11 1.19 -16.65
C ASP A 930 0.49 2.42 -17.31
N ARG A 931 -0.20 3.02 -18.29
CA ARG A 931 0.25 4.26 -18.93
C ARG A 931 0.34 5.41 -17.93
N VAL A 932 -0.60 5.49 -16.99
CA VAL A 932 -0.56 6.48 -15.91
C VAL A 932 0.59 6.19 -14.94
N TYR A 933 0.80 4.94 -14.54
CA TYR A 933 1.94 4.57 -13.69
C TYR A 933 3.27 4.92 -14.36
N HIS A 934 3.43 4.64 -15.65
CA HIS A 934 4.64 4.98 -16.41
C HIS A 934 4.85 6.50 -16.52
N GLU A 935 3.80 7.28 -16.74
CA GLU A 935 3.89 8.76 -16.77
C GLU A 935 4.29 9.34 -15.40
N VAL A 936 3.71 8.82 -14.32
CA VAL A 936 4.03 9.23 -12.95
C VAL A 936 5.44 8.79 -12.58
N ASP A 937 5.85 7.58 -12.95
CA ASP A 937 7.22 7.10 -12.75
C ASP A 937 8.22 8.00 -13.47
N ALA A 938 7.97 8.36 -14.74
CA ALA A 938 8.83 9.28 -15.49
C ALA A 938 8.90 10.67 -14.85
N ALA A 939 7.79 11.18 -14.32
CA ALA A 939 7.76 12.45 -13.60
C ALA A 939 8.54 12.42 -12.28
N ILE A 940 8.37 11.35 -11.49
CA ILE A 940 9.10 11.15 -10.24
C ILE A 940 10.59 10.97 -10.50
N ASP A 941 10.94 10.21 -11.53
CA ASP A 941 12.33 10.05 -11.98
C ASP A 941 12.94 11.40 -12.36
N HIS A 942 12.22 12.21 -13.13
CA HIS A 942 12.66 13.56 -13.49
C HIS A 942 12.94 14.45 -12.26
N LEU A 943 12.07 14.39 -11.24
CA LEU A 943 12.25 15.18 -10.02
C LEU A 943 13.34 14.65 -9.09
N VAL A 944 13.38 13.33 -8.85
CA VAL A 944 14.34 12.73 -7.91
C VAL A 944 15.74 12.74 -8.50
N GLN A 945 15.88 12.47 -9.80
CA GLN A 945 17.16 12.46 -10.49
C GLN A 945 17.63 13.86 -10.90
N HIS A 946 16.90 14.91 -10.54
CA HIS A 946 17.33 16.28 -10.74
C HIS A 946 18.57 16.61 -9.88
N GLU A 947 19.48 17.43 -10.42
CA GLU A 947 20.77 17.79 -9.79
C GLU A 947 20.58 18.44 -8.40
N ALA A 948 19.51 19.21 -8.23
CA ALA A 948 19.17 19.86 -6.96
C ALA A 948 18.62 18.92 -5.88
N CYS A 949 18.14 17.72 -6.24
CA CYS A 949 17.41 16.87 -5.29
C CYS A 949 18.30 16.30 -4.19
N GLY A 950 19.43 15.68 -4.55
CA GLY A 950 20.41 15.17 -3.58
C GLY A 950 20.87 16.20 -2.55
N PRO A 951 21.38 17.38 -2.95
CA PRO A 951 21.75 18.43 -2.00
C PRO A 951 20.56 19.00 -1.22
N PHE A 952 19.38 19.13 -1.81
CA PHE A 952 18.18 19.58 -1.10
C PHE A 952 17.81 18.62 0.04
N VAL A 953 17.61 17.33 -0.28
CA VAL A 953 17.23 16.30 0.69
C VAL A 953 18.33 16.12 1.74
N GLY A 954 19.59 16.08 1.29
CA GLY A 954 20.76 15.97 2.17
C GLY A 954 20.83 17.13 3.17
N TYR A 955 20.65 18.37 2.73
CA TYR A 955 20.67 19.55 3.60
C TYR A 955 19.58 19.47 4.67
N ARG A 956 18.34 19.17 4.25
CA ARG A 956 17.20 19.05 5.17
C ARG A 956 17.42 17.93 6.19
N LEU A 957 17.91 16.76 5.78
CA LEU A 957 18.20 15.66 6.70
C LEU A 957 19.34 16.01 7.68
N ILE A 958 20.41 16.66 7.23
CA ILE A 958 21.50 17.11 8.11
C ILE A 958 20.97 18.08 9.17
N GLN A 959 20.13 19.05 8.78
CA GLN A 959 19.50 19.99 9.73
C GLN A 959 18.72 19.25 10.82
N ARG A 960 17.97 18.20 10.46
CA ARG A 960 17.19 17.41 11.44
C ARG A 960 18.05 16.49 12.29
N MET A 961 19.21 16.04 11.83
CA MET A 961 19.96 14.96 12.46
C MET A 961 21.25 15.39 13.18
N VAL A 962 21.96 16.40 12.67
CA VAL A 962 23.33 16.71 13.12
C VAL A 962 23.54 18.20 13.41
N THR A 963 23.40 19.08 12.42
CA THR A 963 23.77 20.51 12.53
C THR A 963 22.88 21.38 11.66
N SER A 964 22.51 22.57 12.14
CA SER A 964 21.67 23.51 11.38
C SER A 964 22.41 24.16 10.21
N ASN A 965 23.75 24.19 10.25
CA ASN A 965 24.61 24.91 9.30
C ASN A 965 25.75 24.00 8.80
N PRO A 966 25.49 22.99 7.96
CA PRO A 966 26.54 22.14 7.42
C PRO A 966 27.50 22.90 6.50
N SER A 967 28.78 22.53 6.52
CA SER A 967 29.75 23.10 5.57
C SER A 967 29.51 22.61 4.13
N PRO A 968 29.97 23.36 3.11
CA PRO A 968 29.87 22.91 1.72
C PRO A 968 30.55 21.55 1.43
N ARG A 969 31.65 21.23 2.12
CA ARG A 969 32.33 19.93 1.98
C ARG A 969 31.46 18.80 2.51
N TYR A 970 30.82 19.01 3.65
CA TYR A 970 29.92 18.01 4.23
C TYR A 970 28.70 17.78 3.33
N MET A 971 28.12 18.86 2.81
CA MET A 971 27.06 18.81 1.80
C MET A 971 27.47 18.00 0.57
N GLU A 972 28.67 18.23 0.03
CA GLU A 972 29.17 17.50 -1.13
C GLU A 972 29.32 16.00 -0.86
N SER A 973 29.80 15.61 0.33
CA SER A 973 29.90 14.20 0.73
C SER A 973 28.53 13.52 0.79
N VAL A 974 27.53 14.18 1.37
CA VAL A 974 26.17 13.63 1.51
C VAL A 974 25.45 13.57 0.16
N SER A 975 25.54 14.64 -0.64
CA SER A 975 24.99 14.66 -2.00
C SER A 975 25.61 13.57 -2.88
N THR A 976 26.92 13.35 -2.78
CA THR A 976 27.61 12.28 -3.53
C THR A 976 27.11 10.89 -3.09
N ALA A 977 26.90 10.67 -1.79
CA ALA A 977 26.36 9.41 -1.28
C ALA A 977 24.94 9.16 -1.80
N PHE A 978 24.09 10.20 -1.85
CA PHE A 978 22.76 10.12 -2.43
C PHE A 978 22.81 9.79 -3.93
N GLN A 979 23.66 10.47 -4.70
CA GLN A 979 23.75 10.31 -6.15
C GLN A 979 24.36 8.96 -6.57
N THR A 980 25.44 8.55 -5.90
CA THR A 980 26.14 7.29 -6.21
C THR A 980 25.50 6.07 -5.55
N GLY A 981 24.66 6.30 -4.54
CA GLY A 981 24.09 5.26 -3.71
C GLY A 981 25.11 4.51 -2.84
N LYS A 982 26.28 5.10 -2.58
CA LYS A 982 27.38 4.45 -1.85
C LYS A 982 28.04 5.39 -0.85
N TYR A 983 28.30 4.88 0.36
CA TYR A 983 29.17 5.53 1.34
C TYR A 983 29.90 4.47 2.17
N GLY A 984 31.21 4.30 1.93
CA GLY A 984 31.98 3.20 2.54
C GLY A 984 31.37 1.84 2.19
N SER A 985 30.95 1.07 3.19
CA SER A 985 30.27 -0.23 3.01
C SER A 985 28.74 -0.12 2.96
N PHE A 986 28.16 1.08 3.01
CA PHE A 986 26.72 1.31 3.02
C PHE A 986 26.18 1.64 1.63
N GLY A 987 24.92 1.23 1.40
CA GLY A 987 24.15 1.55 0.20
C GLY A 987 24.07 0.42 -0.83
N SER A 988 23.08 0.53 -1.71
CA SER A 988 22.79 -0.39 -2.81
C SER A 988 23.54 -0.06 -4.11
N GLY A 989 24.14 1.13 -4.20
CA GLY A 989 24.73 1.63 -5.44
C GLY A 989 23.74 2.20 -6.44
N VAL A 990 22.48 2.41 -6.03
CA VAL A 990 21.43 3.03 -6.83
C VAL A 990 21.26 4.50 -6.43
N TYR A 991 21.02 5.38 -7.40
CA TYR A 991 20.73 6.80 -7.15
C TYR A 991 19.55 6.95 -6.17
N GLY A 992 19.66 7.84 -5.18
CA GLY A 992 18.63 8.12 -4.18
C GLY A 992 18.66 7.22 -2.94
N ASP A 993 19.72 6.44 -2.74
CA ASP A 993 19.85 5.51 -1.61
C ASP A 993 19.99 6.23 -0.26
N LEU A 994 19.02 6.01 0.63
CA LEU A 994 18.98 6.64 1.95
C LEU A 994 19.87 5.94 2.97
N ALA A 995 20.22 4.66 2.79
CA ALA A 995 21.19 4.00 3.68
C ALA A 995 22.59 4.63 3.52
N ALA A 996 23.04 4.82 2.27
CA ALA A 996 24.28 5.53 1.98
C ALA A 996 24.23 6.99 2.45
N THR A 997 23.11 7.68 2.18
CA THR A 997 22.91 9.08 2.56
C THR A 997 22.96 9.27 4.09
N VAL A 998 22.19 8.48 4.84
CA VAL A 998 22.17 8.55 6.32
C VAL A 998 23.52 8.15 6.91
N ALA A 999 24.21 7.15 6.33
CA ALA A 999 25.56 6.80 6.74
C ALA A 999 26.53 7.97 6.53
N ALA A 1000 26.48 8.65 5.38
CA ALA A 1000 27.27 9.83 5.12
C ALA A 1000 26.98 10.95 6.13
N ILE A 1001 25.70 11.18 6.47
CA ILE A 1001 25.30 12.17 7.47
C ILE A 1001 25.90 11.84 8.86
N LEU A 1002 25.79 10.59 9.30
CA LEU A 1002 26.17 10.26 10.67
C LEU A 1002 27.65 9.97 10.86
N LEU A 1003 28.36 9.60 9.80
CA LEU A 1003 29.76 9.13 9.88
C LEU A 1003 30.77 10.09 9.27
N ASP A 1004 30.31 11.17 8.62
CA ASP A 1004 31.21 12.20 8.12
C ASP A 1004 32.05 12.84 9.25
N GLN A 1005 33.27 13.25 8.90
CA GLN A 1005 34.22 13.85 9.84
C GLN A 1005 33.63 15.04 10.61
N GLU A 1006 32.83 15.89 9.95
CA GLU A 1006 32.19 17.05 10.57
C GLU A 1006 31.06 16.68 11.54
N ALA A 1007 30.49 15.48 11.44
CA ALA A 1007 29.51 14.98 12.41
C ALA A 1007 30.17 14.32 13.64
N ARG A 1008 31.47 13.98 13.56
CA ARG A 1008 32.13 13.06 14.51
C ARG A 1008 33.35 13.64 15.22
N THR A 1009 33.96 14.71 14.69
CA THR A 1009 35.24 15.21 15.19
C THR A 1009 35.04 16.03 16.47
N PRO A 1010 35.75 15.75 17.58
CA PRO A 1010 35.60 16.55 18.81
C PRO A 1010 35.93 18.04 18.64
N ALA A 1011 36.78 18.39 17.65
CA ALA A 1011 37.15 19.77 17.37
C ALA A 1011 35.98 20.66 16.91
N VAL A 1012 34.89 20.10 16.37
CA VAL A 1012 33.70 20.90 16.05
C VAL A 1012 32.80 21.16 17.27
N GLU A 1013 32.96 20.44 18.39
CA GLU A 1013 32.19 20.71 19.62
C GLU A 1013 32.49 22.10 20.22
N VAL A 1014 33.68 22.66 19.93
CA VAL A 1014 34.09 23.99 20.40
C VAL A 1014 33.83 25.09 19.37
N ASP A 1015 33.35 24.77 18.16
CA ASP A 1015 33.00 25.77 17.16
C ASP A 1015 31.61 26.34 17.46
N PRO A 1016 31.49 27.64 17.82
CA PRO A 1016 30.20 28.26 18.12
C PRO A 1016 29.25 28.34 16.92
N ARG A 1017 29.71 28.01 15.70
CA ARG A 1017 28.89 27.95 14.47
C ARG A 1017 28.35 26.55 14.16
N HIS A 1018 28.84 25.52 14.86
CA HIS A 1018 28.47 24.13 14.58
C HIS A 1018 27.43 23.61 15.59
N GLY A 1019 26.55 22.74 15.12
CA GLY A 1019 25.48 22.12 15.91
C GLY A 1019 24.12 22.75 15.64
N GLY A 1020 23.15 22.39 16.47
CA GLY A 1020 21.77 22.85 16.37
C GLY A 1020 21.04 22.66 17.69
N LEU A 1021 19.95 23.40 17.88
CA LEU A 1021 19.07 23.16 19.02
C LEU A 1021 18.33 21.85 18.80
N ARG A 1022 18.29 20.97 19.80
CA ARG A 1022 17.45 19.76 19.73
C ARG A 1022 15.98 20.17 19.74
N GLU A 1023 15.16 19.59 18.87
CA GLU A 1023 13.71 19.82 18.84
C GLU A 1023 13.05 19.51 20.21
N PRO A 1024 12.06 20.30 20.67
CA PRO A 1024 11.39 20.09 21.94
C PRO A 1024 10.86 18.67 22.15
N LEU A 1025 10.18 18.08 21.15
CA LEU A 1025 9.63 16.72 21.26
C LEU A 1025 10.73 15.68 21.50
N LEU A 1026 11.86 15.78 20.81
CA LEU A 1026 12.99 14.87 20.98
C LEU A 1026 13.67 15.01 22.34
N ARG A 1027 13.69 16.23 22.92
CA ARG A 1027 14.20 16.41 24.28
C ARG A 1027 13.34 15.63 25.28
N ILE A 1028 12.03 15.62 25.08
CA ILE A 1028 11.11 14.86 25.93
C ILE A 1028 11.37 13.36 25.78
N LEU A 1029 11.40 12.86 24.54
CA LEU A 1029 11.64 11.44 24.28
C LEU A 1029 12.99 10.98 24.83
N GLN A 1030 14.04 11.78 24.63
CA GLN A 1030 15.35 11.50 25.18
C GLN A 1030 15.33 11.47 26.71
N MET A 1031 14.68 12.43 27.36
CA MET A 1031 14.57 12.49 28.82
C MET A 1031 13.88 11.23 29.35
N MET A 1032 12.69 10.92 28.81
CA MET A 1032 11.91 9.74 29.17
C MET A 1032 12.73 8.45 29.01
N ARG A 1033 13.45 8.29 27.91
CA ARG A 1033 14.33 7.13 27.70
C ARG A 1033 15.52 7.10 28.65
N SER A 1034 16.17 8.25 28.87
CA SER A 1034 17.37 8.35 29.71
C SER A 1034 17.09 8.13 31.19
N MET A 1035 15.86 8.38 31.63
CA MET A 1035 15.40 8.18 33.00
C MET A 1035 14.49 6.96 33.15
N GLU A 1036 14.59 6.02 32.20
CA GLU A 1036 13.92 4.71 32.24
C GLU A 1036 12.43 4.83 32.54
N TYR A 1037 11.72 5.67 31.77
CA TYR A 1037 10.28 5.82 31.89
C TYR A 1037 9.58 4.46 31.78
N GLN A 1038 8.72 4.15 32.76
CA GLN A 1038 7.88 2.98 32.77
C GLN A 1038 6.41 3.40 32.69
N SER A 1039 5.68 2.86 31.71
CA SER A 1039 4.24 3.08 31.64
C SER A 1039 3.53 2.30 32.75
N LYS A 1040 2.49 2.91 33.31
CA LYS A 1040 1.69 2.27 34.36
C LYS A 1040 0.92 1.11 33.75
N GLU A 1041 0.99 -0.08 34.35
CA GLU A 1041 0.26 -1.27 33.89
C GLU A 1041 0.56 -1.68 32.42
N GLY A 1042 1.67 -1.23 31.84
CA GLY A 1042 2.01 -1.53 30.45
C GLY A 1042 1.06 -0.92 29.41
N VAL A 1043 0.35 0.15 29.76
CA VAL A 1043 -0.52 0.88 28.82
C VAL A 1043 0.30 1.79 27.89
N GLU A 1044 -0.30 2.22 26.79
CA GLU A 1044 0.33 3.10 25.82
C GLU A 1044 0.55 4.51 26.36
N ILE A 1045 1.58 5.12 25.79
CA ILE A 1045 2.11 6.38 26.26
C ILE A 1045 1.33 7.50 25.58
N VAL A 1046 0.41 8.10 26.34
CA VAL A 1046 -0.47 9.16 25.85
C VAL A 1046 0.11 10.50 26.25
N MET A 1047 0.47 11.31 25.25
CA MET A 1047 0.85 12.70 25.44
C MET A 1047 -0.20 13.61 24.81
N SER A 1048 -0.66 14.60 25.56
CA SER A 1048 -1.77 15.50 25.21
C SER A 1048 -1.31 16.96 25.17
N GLY A 1049 -1.81 17.72 24.20
CA GLY A 1049 -1.62 19.17 24.13
C GLY A 1049 -0.17 19.58 23.83
N LEU A 1050 0.57 18.77 23.09
CA LEU A 1050 1.97 19.07 22.78
C LEU A 1050 2.08 20.20 21.75
N ALA A 1051 1.12 20.32 20.83
CA ALA A 1051 1.09 21.43 19.89
C ALA A 1051 1.06 22.79 20.62
N ASP A 1052 0.19 22.92 21.62
CA ASP A 1052 0.06 24.15 22.40
C ASP A 1052 1.19 24.36 23.42
N SER A 1053 1.77 23.26 23.93
CA SER A 1053 2.78 23.31 25.00
C SER A 1053 4.19 23.52 24.47
N ILE A 1054 4.54 22.88 23.36
CA ILE A 1054 5.91 22.85 22.83
C ILE A 1054 6.01 23.20 21.35
N GLY A 1055 4.88 23.53 20.70
CA GLY A 1055 4.83 23.87 19.28
C GLY A 1055 4.97 22.67 18.34
N MET A 1056 5.01 21.44 18.87
CA MET A 1056 5.21 20.21 18.10
C MET A 1056 4.33 19.09 18.62
N GLU A 1057 3.46 18.57 17.76
CA GLU A 1057 2.71 17.34 17.99
C GLU A 1057 2.66 16.54 16.70
N VAL A 1058 2.92 15.25 16.80
CA VAL A 1058 2.98 14.33 15.67
C VAL A 1058 1.68 14.40 14.86
N PHE A 1059 1.80 14.42 13.54
CA PHE A 1059 0.69 14.61 12.59
C PHE A 1059 0.01 15.98 12.63
N ALA A 1060 0.40 16.89 13.52
CA ALA A 1060 -0.21 18.20 13.71
C ALA A 1060 0.72 19.35 13.26
N ALA A 1061 1.47 19.16 12.17
CA ALA A 1061 2.25 20.26 11.61
C ALA A 1061 1.32 21.43 11.26
N PRO A 1062 1.64 22.68 11.66
CA PRO A 1062 0.75 23.84 11.47
C PRO A 1062 0.56 24.21 10.00
N SER A 1063 1.47 23.80 9.11
CA SER A 1063 1.40 24.01 7.67
C SER A 1063 2.22 22.96 6.91
N VAL A 1064 2.16 22.98 5.58
CA VAL A 1064 3.00 22.14 4.72
C VAL A 1064 4.51 22.42 4.88
N PHE A 1065 4.89 23.58 5.42
CA PHE A 1065 6.27 23.91 5.75
C PHE A 1065 6.79 23.20 7.02
N GLY A 1066 5.96 22.39 7.68
CA GLY A 1066 6.30 21.69 8.92
C GLY A 1066 6.08 22.53 10.17
N TYR A 1067 6.83 22.24 11.23
CA TYR A 1067 6.72 22.91 12.54
C TYR A 1067 7.48 24.23 12.64
N TYR A 1068 8.50 24.40 11.79
CA TYR A 1068 9.36 25.58 11.74
C TYR A 1068 10.06 25.64 10.39
N LEU A 1069 10.38 26.86 9.96
CA LEU A 1069 11.05 27.15 8.71
C LEU A 1069 12.52 26.71 8.79
N PRO A 1070 12.98 25.86 7.86
CA PRO A 1070 14.38 25.43 7.79
C PRO A 1070 15.41 26.55 7.58
N GLU A 1071 14.95 27.73 7.14
CA GLU A 1071 15.74 28.94 6.92
C GLU A 1071 15.55 29.97 8.04
N HIS A 1072 14.84 29.65 9.13
CA HIS A 1072 14.60 30.57 10.22
C HIS A 1072 15.93 31.07 10.83
N ARG A 1073 16.03 32.40 10.96
CA ARG A 1073 17.17 33.10 11.55
C ARG A 1073 16.70 33.95 12.74
N PRO A 1074 16.94 33.52 13.99
CA PRO A 1074 16.59 34.35 15.14
C PRO A 1074 17.46 35.61 15.15
N LEU A 1075 16.85 36.74 15.53
CA LEU A 1075 17.55 38.02 15.64
C LEU A 1075 18.74 37.95 16.61
N GLY A 1076 19.81 38.69 16.31
CA GLY A 1076 21.03 38.75 17.11
C GLY A 1076 22.19 37.97 16.48
N PRO A 1077 23.14 37.44 17.29
CA PRO A 1077 24.42 36.93 16.79
C PRO A 1077 24.33 35.85 15.70
N ILE A 1078 23.26 35.04 15.69
CA ILE A 1078 23.03 34.00 14.68
C ILE A 1078 22.71 34.63 13.32
N ALA A 1079 21.72 35.54 13.28
CA ALA A 1079 21.38 36.29 12.07
C ALA A 1079 22.53 37.19 11.59
N ASP A 1080 23.24 37.85 12.51
CA ASP A 1080 24.41 38.70 12.20
C ASP A 1080 25.56 37.88 11.55
N ALA A 1081 25.68 36.60 11.91
CA ALA A 1081 26.62 35.66 11.31
C ALA A 1081 26.11 35.01 10.02
N GLY A 1082 24.89 35.31 9.57
CA GLY A 1082 24.27 34.70 8.40
C GLY A 1082 23.88 33.22 8.57
N LEU A 1083 23.85 32.72 9.80
CA LEU A 1083 23.53 31.35 10.14
C LEU A 1083 22.02 31.17 10.35
N VAL A 1084 21.54 29.94 10.21
CA VAL A 1084 20.16 29.54 10.53
C VAL A 1084 20.11 28.76 11.84
N SER A 1085 18.97 28.85 12.53
CA SER A 1085 18.67 28.04 13.71
C SER A 1085 17.18 27.69 13.68
N PRO A 1086 16.79 26.72 12.83
CA PRO A 1086 15.39 26.42 12.54
C PRO A 1086 14.53 26.19 13.78
N GLU A 1087 15.00 25.35 14.70
CA GLU A 1087 14.29 24.98 15.93
C GLU A 1087 14.11 26.15 16.91
N ALA A 1088 14.88 27.25 16.75
CA ALA A 1088 14.72 28.44 17.57
C ALA A 1088 13.42 29.20 17.25
N GLU A 1089 12.75 28.91 16.13
CA GLU A 1089 11.42 29.47 15.86
C GLU A 1089 10.40 29.04 16.94
N LEU A 1090 10.59 27.84 17.49
CA LEU A 1090 9.79 27.32 18.60
C LEU A 1090 10.26 27.79 19.98
N ALA A 1091 11.36 28.54 20.06
CA ALA A 1091 11.95 29.04 21.31
C ALA A 1091 11.26 30.32 21.82
N THR A 1092 9.92 30.38 21.75
CA THR A 1092 9.16 31.50 22.28
C THR A 1092 9.01 31.41 23.80
N ALA A 1093 8.88 32.55 24.49
CA ALA A 1093 8.74 32.56 25.95
C ALA A 1093 7.58 31.68 26.47
N PRO A 1094 6.37 31.68 25.86
CA PRO A 1094 5.29 30.80 26.28
C PRO A 1094 5.65 29.30 26.15
N LEU A 1095 6.20 28.89 25.00
CA LEU A 1095 6.55 27.49 24.74
C LEU A 1095 7.71 27.00 25.63
N MET A 1096 8.70 27.86 25.91
CA MET A 1096 9.79 27.53 26.82
C MET A 1096 9.30 27.34 28.25
N VAL A 1097 8.42 28.22 28.74
CA VAL A 1097 7.84 28.09 30.09
C VAL A 1097 6.96 26.84 30.17
N ALA A 1098 6.12 26.59 29.17
CA ALA A 1098 5.30 25.39 29.10
C ALA A 1098 6.14 24.11 29.02
N PHE A 1099 7.24 24.10 28.27
CA PHE A 1099 8.20 23.00 28.23
C PHE A 1099 8.79 22.71 29.62
N LEU A 1100 9.28 23.74 30.32
CA LEU A 1100 9.84 23.60 31.66
C LEU A 1100 8.81 23.10 32.68
N ASN A 1101 7.58 23.61 32.62
CA ASN A 1101 6.48 23.15 33.45
C ASN A 1101 6.16 21.67 33.19
N GLY A 1102 6.12 21.26 31.91
CA GLY A 1102 5.88 19.87 31.53
C GLY A 1102 6.98 18.91 32.01
N ILE A 1103 8.26 19.28 31.86
CA ILE A 1103 9.37 18.49 32.42
C ILE A 1103 9.29 18.43 33.95
N SER A 1104 9.06 19.56 34.61
CA SER A 1104 8.92 19.58 36.07
C SER A 1104 7.77 18.70 36.54
N SER A 1105 6.63 18.73 35.83
CA SER A 1105 5.46 17.89 36.13
C SER A 1105 5.76 16.40 35.95
N LEU A 1106 6.42 16.03 34.85
CA LEU A 1106 6.82 14.65 34.57
C LEU A 1106 7.75 14.09 35.66
N ILE A 1107 8.67 14.90 36.18
CA ILE A 1107 9.57 14.53 37.28
C ILE A 1107 8.81 14.47 38.61
N ASP A 1108 8.04 15.50 38.96
CA ASP A 1108 7.44 15.65 40.29
C ASP A 1108 6.21 14.74 40.49
N THR A 1109 5.49 14.42 39.42
CA THR A 1109 4.18 13.78 39.51
C THR A 1109 3.93 12.67 38.49
N GLY A 1110 4.89 12.37 37.60
CA GLY A 1110 4.71 11.39 36.51
C GLY A 1110 3.93 11.95 35.31
N LEU A 1111 3.61 11.10 34.33
CA LEU A 1111 2.91 11.52 33.10
C LEU A 1111 1.40 11.74 33.37
N ASN A 1112 1.04 12.95 33.77
CA ASN A 1112 -0.34 13.42 33.99
C ASN A 1112 -0.50 14.89 33.52
N GLU A 1113 -1.69 15.49 33.65
CA GLU A 1113 -1.96 16.89 33.24
C GLU A 1113 -1.57 17.96 34.29
N CYS A 1114 -1.25 17.55 35.52
CA CYS A 1114 -1.06 18.46 36.65
C CYS A 1114 0.10 19.43 36.39
N ASN A 1115 -0.05 20.68 36.85
CA ASN A 1115 1.00 21.71 36.77
C ASN A 1115 1.57 21.94 35.35
N GLY A 1116 0.76 21.74 34.31
CA GLY A 1116 1.19 21.87 32.91
C GLY A 1116 1.90 20.62 32.35
N GLY A 1117 1.64 19.45 32.96
CA GLY A 1117 2.11 18.16 32.45
C GLY A 1117 1.40 17.73 31.16
N TRP A 1118 2.01 16.77 30.46
CA TRP A 1118 1.56 16.31 29.13
C TRP A 1118 0.72 15.03 29.16
N GLY A 1119 0.39 14.49 30.33
CA GLY A 1119 -0.44 13.30 30.42
C GLY A 1119 -1.94 13.57 30.22
N PRO A 1120 -2.75 12.52 30.07
CA PRO A 1120 -4.19 12.65 29.89
C PRO A 1120 -4.89 13.24 31.12
N ARG A 1121 -5.98 13.97 30.88
CA ARG A 1121 -6.86 14.57 31.90
C ARG A 1121 -7.75 13.51 32.55
N ASN A 1122 -7.65 13.34 33.87
CA ASN A 1122 -8.47 12.38 34.60
C ASN A 1122 -9.75 13.08 35.12
N ARG A 1123 -10.92 12.73 34.56
CA ARG A 1123 -12.18 13.49 34.78
C ARG A 1123 -12.77 13.35 36.18
N SER A 1124 -12.27 12.44 37.00
CA SER A 1124 -12.89 12.05 38.28
C SER A 1124 -12.24 12.65 39.54
N ASP A 1125 -11.10 13.35 39.50
CA ASP A 1125 -10.46 13.81 40.75
C ASP A 1125 -9.66 15.12 40.69
N TYR A 1126 -9.93 16.04 41.63
CA TYR A 1126 -9.25 17.33 41.83
C TYR A 1126 -7.89 17.19 42.56
N SER A 1127 -7.13 16.12 42.31
CA SER A 1127 -6.02 15.67 43.18
C SER A 1127 -4.64 16.28 42.88
N CYS A 1128 -4.49 17.15 41.88
CA CYS A 1128 -3.23 17.81 41.53
C CYS A 1128 -2.58 18.61 42.68
N HIS A 1129 -3.29 18.82 43.79
CA HIS A 1129 -2.81 19.52 44.98
C HIS A 1129 -2.01 18.63 45.96
N ILE A 1130 -1.98 17.31 45.80
CA ILE A 1130 -1.25 16.38 46.69
C ILE A 1130 -0.28 15.51 45.89
N ARG A 1131 1.03 15.80 45.96
CA ARG A 1131 2.09 15.13 45.18
C ARG A 1131 2.05 13.59 45.25
N SER A 1132 1.88 13.02 46.44
CA SER A 1132 1.86 11.54 46.60
C SER A 1132 0.66 10.89 45.93
N ARG A 1133 -0.49 11.57 45.88
CA ARG A 1133 -1.69 11.07 45.19
C ARG A 1133 -1.62 11.30 43.69
N ALA A 1134 -0.97 12.38 43.23
CA ALA A 1134 -0.84 12.68 41.81
C ALA A 1134 -0.06 11.59 41.04
N MET A 1135 1.00 11.03 41.64
CA MET A 1135 1.74 9.88 41.07
C MET A 1135 0.87 8.63 40.94
N ASP A 1136 -0.03 8.37 41.90
CA ASP A 1136 -0.93 7.21 41.86
C ASP A 1136 -1.86 7.25 40.63
N PHE A 1137 -2.13 8.44 40.10
CA PHE A 1137 -2.99 8.66 38.92
C PHE A 1137 -2.21 8.92 37.63
N ALA A 1138 -0.87 8.96 37.68
CA ALA A 1138 -0.06 9.18 36.50
C ALA A 1138 -0.10 7.97 35.57
N ASN A 1139 -0.10 8.24 34.27
CA ASN A 1139 0.03 7.21 33.24
C ASN A 1139 1.51 6.84 33.08
N GLY A 1140 2.16 6.38 34.15
CA GLY A 1140 3.59 6.07 34.19
C GLY A 1140 4.47 7.17 34.78
N ALA A 1141 5.71 6.79 35.10
CA ALA A 1141 6.68 7.65 35.76
C ALA A 1141 8.11 7.30 35.34
N LEU A 1142 9.04 8.24 35.58
CA LEU A 1142 10.47 8.00 35.46
C LEU A 1142 10.94 7.13 36.64
N THR A 1143 11.83 6.17 36.42
CA THR A 1143 12.21 5.17 37.44
C THR A 1143 13.66 5.26 37.92
N TYR A 1144 14.42 6.20 37.36
CA TYR A 1144 15.82 6.46 37.72
C TYR A 1144 15.99 7.44 38.88
#